data_AF-A0AA42YJ53-F1
#
_entry.id   AF-A0AA42YJ53-F1
#
_cell.length_a   1.000
_cell.length_b   1.000
_cell.length_c   1.000
_cell.angle_alpha   90.00
_cell.angle_beta   90.00
_cell.angle_gamma   90.00
#
_symmetry.space_group_name_H-M   'P 1'
#
loop_
_entity.id
_entity.type
_entity.pdbx_description
1 polymer ?
#
loop_
_entity_poly.entity_id
_entity_poly.type
_entity_poly.pdbx_seq_one_letter_code
_entity_poly.pdbx_strand_id
1 'polypeptide(L)'
;GTYGYGRDTSPALDALAAEGVRFERAFAHVPITLPSHTTMLTGTLPTAHGVRDNGRFVAADALVTLPEILAGRGYATGAFVSAFVLDSRFGLDQGFDVYDDSFTAEWSEDKLRDARIYNQMVTDRPADQTTERAMAWLRDHAGRPFFLWVHYYDPHQRYAPPHPWDQLYQDSPYDGEIAFMDSQIARLFGELRELGGWDGTAVVVTGDHGEGLGQHGEATHAVLAYDATLRVPLIVKPPAAFTAGTRLAGTRAAGGRAPGGRVVTESVSHVDLLPTIADLLGFPPPSGLPGRSLAAALRGEAAAAPAAAYFESALPRFSFGWEPLFGVRAAGWKYIHAPRPELYDLARDPDELHDLAAAEGERREALEALLFRVIADNPPLTAAGGGGTMNDEVRRRLAALGYVGGAGGGAAEAELNPRQPSGRRSPLSGITFLADYYLANALAGWGRLQEAARIFATTLLPLDPENPTFLSTLANLERRLGRSDEAFALYRRAQAIDPEDPAILVALGQLERDRGRPEAARGLLEAARELAPDDLTAVVMLADLAAAAGRTAEAIELYRAALAIDGSHVDSLLGLGVELARSGQAEEARGELKAATAAAPFSPRAHYNLGLLELRAGRAEEAAAAFGRALRYERPYPAASLGLASARIELGDLDAAREELERLVAEARQPEAVEQARRLLANLDSASDPPAVPSRGGEEEP
;
A
#
# COMPACT_ATOMS: atom_id res chain seq x y z
N GLY A 1 4.43 21.40 -26.56
CA GLY A 1 3.74 20.11 -26.42
C GLY A 1 2.60 19.96 -27.42
N THR A 2 2.39 18.75 -27.90
CA THR A 2 1.37 18.31 -28.89
C THR A 2 -0.07 18.48 -28.41
N TYR A 3 -0.28 18.59 -27.09
CA TYR A 3 -1.56 18.90 -26.45
C TYR A 3 -1.80 20.41 -26.22
N GLY A 4 -0.91 21.29 -26.69
CA GLY A 4 -1.07 22.74 -26.60
C GLY A 4 -0.31 23.43 -25.45
N TYR A 5 0.44 22.67 -24.64
CA TYR A 5 1.29 23.26 -23.59
C TYR A 5 2.47 24.03 -24.19
N GLY A 6 2.73 25.23 -23.67
CA GLY A 6 3.63 26.21 -24.26
C GLY A 6 5.12 26.00 -23.98
N ARG A 7 5.48 25.22 -22.95
CA ARG A 7 6.87 24.87 -22.64
C ARG A 7 7.29 23.62 -23.43
N ASP A 8 8.59 23.53 -23.73
CA ASP A 8 9.18 22.36 -24.37
C ASP A 8 9.55 21.33 -23.29
N THR A 9 8.54 20.59 -22.82
CA THR A 9 8.71 19.57 -21.76
C THR A 9 8.67 18.15 -22.31
N SER A 10 8.24 17.94 -23.55
CA SER A 10 7.95 16.59 -24.08
C SER A 10 8.28 16.39 -25.56
N PRO A 11 9.50 16.73 -26.03
CA PRO A 11 9.88 16.60 -27.44
C PRO A 11 9.79 15.17 -28.00
N ALA A 12 10.06 14.12 -27.21
CA ALA A 12 9.97 12.74 -27.66
C ALA A 12 8.52 12.31 -27.89
N LEU A 13 7.61 12.68 -26.99
CA LEU A 13 6.17 12.47 -27.17
C LEU A 13 5.59 13.31 -28.31
N ASP A 14 6.07 14.54 -28.49
CA ASP A 14 5.69 15.39 -29.63
C ASP A 14 6.09 14.73 -30.96
N ALA A 15 7.27 14.12 -31.02
CA ALA A 15 7.72 13.34 -32.18
C ALA A 15 6.89 12.05 -32.39
N LEU A 16 6.58 11.31 -31.32
CA LEU A 16 5.71 10.13 -31.39
C LEU A 16 4.32 10.51 -31.93
N ALA A 17 3.75 11.62 -31.47
CA ALA A 17 2.45 12.11 -31.95
C ALA A 17 2.49 12.51 -33.43
N ALA A 18 3.63 13.01 -33.93
CA ALA A 18 3.82 13.34 -35.33
C ALA A 18 3.92 12.09 -36.22
N GLU A 19 4.51 11.00 -35.72
CA GLU A 19 4.60 9.70 -36.42
C GLU A 19 3.32 8.85 -36.28
N GLY A 20 2.53 9.08 -35.24
CA GLY A 20 1.36 8.28 -34.88
C GLY A 20 0.04 9.04 -34.88
N VAL A 21 -0.81 8.68 -33.91
CA VAL A 21 -2.15 9.22 -33.71
C VAL A 21 -2.26 9.73 -32.28
N ARG A 22 -2.63 11.00 -32.12
CA ARG A 22 -2.91 11.60 -30.82
C ARG A 22 -4.41 11.65 -30.60
N PHE A 23 -4.88 11.21 -29.44
CA PHE A 23 -6.25 11.36 -29.00
C PHE A 23 -6.37 12.59 -28.11
N GLU A 24 -7.20 13.55 -28.51
CA GLU A 24 -7.37 14.81 -27.78
C GLU A 24 -8.14 14.62 -26.47
N ARG A 25 -9.06 13.64 -26.44
CA ARG A 25 -10.01 13.41 -25.35
C ARG A 25 -9.92 11.95 -24.87
N ALA A 26 -8.82 11.59 -24.23
CA ALA A 26 -8.65 10.30 -23.57
C ALA A 26 -8.88 10.44 -22.07
N PHE A 27 -9.57 9.47 -21.47
CA PHE A 27 -9.99 9.55 -20.07
C PHE A 27 -9.64 8.29 -19.28
N ALA A 28 -9.06 8.50 -18.10
CA ALA A 28 -8.99 7.51 -17.05
C ALA A 28 -10.37 7.29 -16.42
N HIS A 29 -10.56 6.12 -15.80
CA HIS A 29 -11.77 5.80 -15.04
C HIS A 29 -11.63 6.11 -13.55
N VAL A 30 -10.39 6.17 -13.04
CA VAL A 30 -10.10 6.45 -11.63
C VAL A 30 -8.86 7.35 -11.59
N PRO A 31 -8.85 8.41 -10.76
CA PRO A 31 -7.70 9.30 -10.64
C PRO A 31 -6.66 8.75 -9.66
N ILE A 32 -6.33 7.44 -9.74
CA ILE A 32 -5.33 6.78 -8.88
C ILE A 32 -4.76 5.50 -9.53
N THR A 33 -3.50 5.19 -9.24
CA THR A 33 -2.63 4.28 -9.98
C THR A 33 -3.09 2.83 -10.14
N LEU A 34 -3.22 2.06 -9.06
CA LEU A 34 -3.51 0.61 -9.11
C LEU A 34 -4.82 0.28 -9.86
N PRO A 35 -5.98 0.89 -9.52
CA PRO A 35 -7.22 0.60 -10.24
C PRO A 35 -7.19 1.08 -11.70
N SER A 36 -6.51 2.20 -12.01
CA SER A 36 -6.37 2.64 -13.39
C SER A 36 -5.58 1.64 -14.23
N HIS A 37 -4.46 1.14 -13.72
CA HIS A 37 -3.67 0.09 -14.39
C HIS A 37 -4.42 -1.24 -14.49
N THR A 38 -5.19 -1.61 -13.46
CA THR A 38 -6.06 -2.79 -13.53
C THR A 38 -7.05 -2.65 -14.69
N THR A 39 -7.72 -1.49 -14.82
CA THR A 39 -8.60 -1.19 -15.95
C THR A 39 -7.88 -1.29 -17.30
N MET A 40 -6.66 -0.76 -17.43
CA MET A 40 -5.91 -0.83 -18.70
C MET A 40 -5.55 -2.27 -19.09
N LEU A 41 -5.11 -3.07 -18.12
CA LEU A 41 -4.61 -4.44 -18.35
C LEU A 41 -5.73 -5.46 -18.52
N THR A 42 -6.91 -5.25 -17.92
CA THR A 42 -8.07 -6.16 -18.06
C THR A 42 -9.10 -5.68 -19.08
N GLY A 43 -9.09 -4.38 -19.43
CA GLY A 43 -10.11 -3.77 -20.28
C GLY A 43 -11.48 -3.65 -19.61
N THR A 44 -11.58 -3.82 -18.29
CA THR A 44 -12.84 -3.79 -17.52
C THR A 44 -12.95 -2.54 -16.65
N LEU A 45 -14.17 -2.14 -16.27
CA LEU A 45 -14.36 -1.02 -15.35
C LEU A 45 -14.00 -1.39 -13.89
N PRO A 46 -13.74 -0.39 -13.03
CA PRO A 46 -13.50 -0.60 -11.59
C PRO A 46 -14.64 -1.33 -10.87
N THR A 47 -15.88 -1.13 -11.29
CA THR A 47 -17.04 -1.88 -10.78
C THR A 47 -17.00 -3.36 -11.12
N ALA A 48 -16.34 -3.74 -12.21
CA ALA A 48 -16.23 -5.11 -12.67
C ALA A 48 -15.00 -5.81 -12.11
N HIS A 49 -13.84 -5.16 -12.08
CA HIS A 49 -12.61 -5.77 -11.54
C HIS A 49 -12.48 -5.66 -10.01
N GLY A 50 -13.27 -4.82 -9.34
CA GLY A 50 -13.34 -4.75 -7.87
C GLY A 50 -12.15 -4.07 -7.18
N VAL A 51 -11.15 -3.62 -7.94
CA VAL A 51 -10.01 -2.82 -7.42
C VAL A 51 -10.38 -1.35 -7.49
N ARG A 52 -10.43 -0.67 -6.34
CA ARG A 52 -11.04 0.67 -6.23
C ARG A 52 -10.12 1.73 -5.62
N ASP A 53 -9.02 1.31 -4.99
CA ASP A 53 -8.04 2.18 -4.33
C ASP A 53 -6.67 1.50 -4.22
N ASN A 54 -5.62 2.27 -3.95
CA ASN A 54 -4.27 1.74 -3.79
C ASN A 54 -4.10 0.99 -2.47
N GLY A 55 -3.44 -0.17 -2.50
CA GLY A 55 -2.98 -0.88 -1.32
C GLY A 55 -4.04 -1.66 -0.53
N ARG A 56 -5.31 -1.23 -0.59
CA ARG A 56 -6.46 -1.90 0.07
C ARG A 56 -7.04 -3.06 -0.74
N PHE A 57 -6.82 -3.03 -2.05
CA PHE A 57 -7.38 -3.99 -2.99
C PHE A 57 -6.25 -4.74 -3.70
N VAL A 58 -6.54 -5.97 -4.11
CA VAL A 58 -5.66 -6.82 -4.90
C VAL A 58 -6.44 -7.22 -6.16
N ALA A 59 -5.81 -7.15 -7.32
CA ALA A 59 -6.39 -7.70 -8.54
C ALA A 59 -6.50 -9.22 -8.39
N ALA A 60 -7.71 -9.75 -8.53
CA ALA A 60 -7.95 -11.18 -8.33
C ALA A 60 -7.39 -12.00 -9.50
N ASP A 61 -6.79 -13.16 -9.20
CA ASP A 61 -6.22 -14.08 -10.21
C ASP A 61 -7.22 -14.52 -11.30
N ALA A 62 -8.52 -14.47 -10.99
CA ALA A 62 -9.58 -14.81 -11.93
C ALA A 62 -9.80 -13.75 -13.04
N LEU A 63 -9.23 -12.56 -12.92
CA LEU A 63 -9.28 -11.53 -13.95
C LEU A 63 -8.32 -11.89 -15.09
N VAL A 64 -8.80 -11.94 -16.34
CA VAL A 64 -7.93 -12.20 -17.49
C VAL A 64 -7.23 -10.90 -17.89
N THR A 65 -5.90 -10.90 -17.90
CA THR A 65 -5.06 -9.73 -18.23
C THR A 65 -4.51 -9.79 -19.67
N LEU A 66 -4.20 -8.62 -20.23
CA LEU A 66 -3.55 -8.49 -21.53
C LEU A 66 -2.19 -9.24 -21.60
N PRO A 67 -1.29 -9.15 -20.60
CA PRO A 67 -0.08 -9.97 -20.54
C PRO A 67 -0.37 -11.47 -20.68
N GLU A 68 -1.36 -12.03 -19.97
CA GLU A 68 -1.71 -13.45 -20.10
C GLU A 68 -2.19 -13.82 -21.50
N ILE A 69 -3.05 -12.97 -22.09
CA ILE A 69 -3.56 -13.16 -23.45
C ILE A 69 -2.41 -13.24 -24.46
N LEU A 70 -1.38 -12.40 -24.28
CA LEU A 70 -0.21 -12.31 -25.16
C LEU A 70 0.81 -13.43 -24.90
N ALA A 71 1.09 -13.74 -23.64
CA ALA A 71 1.92 -14.89 -23.26
C ALA A 71 1.36 -16.20 -23.82
N GLY A 72 0.04 -16.41 -23.72
CA GLY A 72 -0.66 -17.54 -24.34
C GLY A 72 -0.60 -17.58 -25.88
N ARG A 73 -0.14 -16.50 -26.52
CA ARG A 73 0.10 -16.39 -27.97
C ARG A 73 1.58 -16.41 -28.35
N GLY A 74 2.46 -16.72 -27.40
CA GLY A 74 3.90 -16.84 -27.62
C GLY A 74 4.64 -15.50 -27.68
N TYR A 75 4.04 -14.42 -27.18
CA TYR A 75 4.78 -13.19 -26.92
C TYR A 75 5.58 -13.35 -25.64
N ALA A 76 6.80 -12.82 -25.64
CA ALA A 76 7.51 -12.60 -24.40
C ALA A 76 6.92 -11.39 -23.65
N THR A 77 6.74 -11.49 -22.34
CA THR A 77 6.07 -10.45 -21.55
C THR A 77 7.00 -9.90 -20.46
N GLY A 78 7.27 -8.61 -20.50
CA GLY A 78 8.12 -7.92 -19.53
C GLY A 78 7.42 -6.69 -18.93
N ALA A 79 7.53 -6.52 -17.61
CA ALA A 79 7.06 -5.35 -16.88
C ALA A 79 8.18 -4.73 -16.05
N PHE A 80 8.32 -3.40 -16.13
CA PHE A 80 9.25 -2.62 -15.34
C PHE A 80 8.47 -1.52 -14.64
N VAL A 81 8.09 -1.77 -13.39
CA VAL A 81 7.23 -0.88 -12.61
C VAL A 81 8.05 0.01 -11.69
N SER A 82 7.51 1.21 -11.45
CA SER A 82 8.23 2.27 -10.73
C SER A 82 7.50 2.80 -9.50
N ALA A 83 6.38 2.20 -9.12
CA ALA A 83 5.60 2.59 -7.94
C ALA A 83 5.26 1.36 -7.09
N PHE A 84 5.43 1.47 -5.77
CA PHE A 84 5.14 0.39 -4.83
C PHE A 84 3.69 -0.11 -4.93
N VAL A 85 2.74 0.75 -5.28
CA VAL A 85 1.32 0.38 -5.45
C VAL A 85 1.07 -0.56 -6.64
N LEU A 86 2.10 -0.83 -7.45
CA LEU A 86 2.10 -1.82 -8.52
C LEU A 86 3.02 -3.02 -8.21
N ASP A 87 3.49 -3.18 -6.98
CA ASP A 87 4.21 -4.40 -6.55
C ASP A 87 3.36 -5.65 -6.82
N SER A 88 4.02 -6.75 -7.19
CA SER A 88 3.38 -8.04 -7.54
C SER A 88 2.37 -8.52 -6.48
N ARG A 89 2.54 -8.14 -5.21
CA ARG A 89 1.56 -8.43 -4.14
C ARG A 89 0.14 -7.89 -4.40
N PHE A 90 -0.01 -6.94 -5.33
CA PHE A 90 -1.29 -6.36 -5.71
C PHE A 90 -1.91 -7.03 -6.96
N GLY A 91 -1.30 -8.09 -7.49
CA GLY A 91 -1.90 -9.01 -8.46
C GLY A 91 -1.80 -8.60 -9.93
N LEU A 92 -0.94 -7.63 -10.27
CA LEU A 92 -0.73 -7.18 -11.66
C LEU A 92 0.45 -7.85 -12.38
N ASP A 93 1.19 -8.73 -11.69
CA ASP A 93 2.27 -9.53 -12.26
C ASP A 93 1.79 -10.71 -13.12
N GLN A 94 0.49 -11.03 -13.01
CA GLN A 94 -0.14 -12.10 -13.75
C GLN A 94 0.05 -11.97 -15.27
N GLY A 95 0.67 -12.99 -15.87
CA GLY A 95 0.95 -13.10 -17.30
C GLY A 95 2.29 -12.51 -17.76
N PHE A 96 3.10 -11.96 -16.86
CA PHE A 96 4.46 -11.50 -17.16
C PHE A 96 5.51 -12.60 -16.95
N ASP A 97 6.39 -12.83 -17.94
CA ASP A 97 7.57 -13.68 -17.80
C ASP A 97 8.59 -13.03 -16.86
N VAL A 98 8.71 -11.70 -16.94
CA VAL A 98 9.56 -10.86 -16.08
C VAL A 98 8.73 -9.72 -15.53
N TYR A 99 8.66 -9.62 -14.20
CA TYR A 99 8.03 -8.52 -13.48
C TYR A 99 9.05 -7.87 -12.54
N ASP A 100 9.56 -6.70 -12.90
CA ASP A 100 10.57 -5.99 -12.11
C ASP A 100 9.96 -4.86 -11.26
N ASP A 101 9.59 -5.23 -10.03
CA ASP A 101 9.15 -4.37 -8.93
C ASP A 101 10.24 -4.15 -7.86
N SER A 102 11.52 -4.34 -8.23
CA SER A 102 12.65 -4.19 -7.29
C SER A 102 13.03 -2.72 -7.02
N PHE A 103 12.41 -2.08 -6.03
CA PHE A 103 12.68 -0.67 -5.71
C PHE A 103 14.04 -0.39 -5.06
N THR A 104 14.76 -1.41 -4.57
CA THR A 104 15.92 -1.26 -3.66
C THR A 104 17.28 -1.70 -4.22
N ALA A 105 17.34 -2.35 -5.39
CA ALA A 105 18.49 -3.20 -5.71
C ALA A 105 19.83 -2.47 -5.98
N GLU A 106 19.85 -1.16 -6.28
CA GLU A 106 21.05 -0.47 -6.81
C GLU A 106 21.29 0.95 -6.27
N TRP A 107 20.84 1.26 -5.05
CA TRP A 107 21.05 2.59 -4.46
C TRP A 107 22.45 2.69 -3.82
N SER A 108 23.12 3.84 -4.01
CA SER A 108 24.39 4.14 -3.33
C SER A 108 24.23 4.14 -1.81
N GLU A 109 25.29 3.79 -1.07
CA GLU A 109 25.27 3.76 0.40
C GLU A 109 24.78 5.08 1.01
N ASP A 110 25.04 6.22 0.37
CA ASP A 110 24.60 7.55 0.83
C ASP A 110 23.08 7.72 0.77
N LYS A 111 22.40 7.25 -0.29
CA LYS A 111 20.93 7.34 -0.35
C LYS A 111 20.23 6.35 0.58
N LEU A 112 20.82 5.17 0.78
CA LEU A 112 20.37 4.23 1.83
C LEU A 112 20.55 4.83 3.22
N ARG A 113 21.61 5.61 3.42
CA ARG A 113 21.89 6.32 4.67
C ARG A 113 20.90 7.45 4.91
N ASP A 114 20.56 8.24 3.90
CA ASP A 114 19.53 9.29 4.03
C ASP A 114 18.13 8.71 4.28
N ALA A 115 17.75 7.65 3.57
CA ALA A 115 16.52 6.91 3.83
C ALA A 115 16.47 6.37 5.28
N ARG A 116 17.60 5.87 5.80
CA ARG A 116 17.75 5.42 7.20
C ARG A 116 17.76 6.56 8.22
N ILE A 117 18.34 7.72 7.89
CA ILE A 117 18.42 8.90 8.77
C ILE A 117 17.04 9.58 8.90
N TYR A 118 16.25 9.60 7.82
CA TYR A 118 14.92 10.22 7.79
C TYR A 118 13.77 9.23 7.98
N ASN A 119 14.06 7.95 8.22
CA ASN A 119 13.07 6.87 8.31
C ASN A 119 12.11 6.85 7.10
N GLN A 120 12.63 7.13 5.91
CA GLN A 120 11.87 7.15 4.66
C GLN A 120 12.03 5.81 3.96
N MET A 121 10.92 5.12 3.71
CA MET A 121 10.93 3.91 2.88
C MET A 121 11.01 4.33 1.41
N VAL A 122 11.82 3.61 0.62
CA VAL A 122 11.84 3.78 -0.85
C VAL A 122 10.59 3.11 -1.40
N THR A 123 9.78 3.88 -2.11
CA THR A 123 8.45 3.46 -2.61
C THR A 123 8.30 3.69 -4.11
N ASP A 124 9.35 4.21 -4.76
CA ASP A 124 9.37 4.59 -6.16
C ASP A 124 10.73 4.26 -6.81
N ARG A 125 10.77 4.28 -8.15
CA ARG A 125 11.97 4.13 -8.98
C ARG A 125 12.03 5.28 -10.01
N PRO A 126 13.14 6.05 -10.06
CA PRO A 126 13.28 7.12 -11.05
C PRO A 126 13.31 6.61 -12.51
N ALA A 127 12.83 7.43 -13.45
CA ALA A 127 12.68 7.05 -14.85
C ALA A 127 13.95 6.54 -15.56
N ASP A 128 15.14 7.00 -15.18
CA ASP A 128 16.41 6.54 -15.77
C ASP A 128 16.69 5.07 -15.43
N GLN A 129 16.53 4.68 -14.17
CA GLN A 129 16.72 3.30 -13.72
C GLN A 129 15.72 2.35 -14.38
N THR A 130 14.45 2.76 -14.49
CA THR A 130 13.42 1.97 -15.17
C THR A 130 13.75 1.78 -16.64
N THR A 131 14.25 2.83 -17.29
CA THR A 131 14.62 2.81 -18.71
C THR A 131 15.81 1.90 -18.96
N GLU A 132 16.84 1.93 -18.13
CA GLU A 132 17.99 1.01 -18.26
C GLU A 132 17.55 -0.45 -18.22
N ARG A 133 16.70 -0.80 -17.26
CA ARG A 133 16.21 -2.18 -17.05
C ARG A 133 15.34 -2.64 -18.22
N ALA A 134 14.44 -1.77 -18.68
CA ALA A 134 13.60 -2.04 -19.84
C ALA A 134 14.43 -2.21 -21.13
N MET A 135 15.44 -1.36 -21.37
CA MET A 135 16.34 -1.47 -22.52
C MET A 135 17.18 -2.74 -22.46
N ALA A 136 17.70 -3.12 -21.29
CA ALA A 136 18.46 -4.36 -21.12
C ALA A 136 17.61 -5.58 -21.50
N TRP A 137 16.37 -5.65 -21.01
CA TRP A 137 15.44 -6.70 -21.38
C TRP A 137 15.11 -6.68 -22.88
N LEU A 138 14.88 -5.50 -23.46
CA LEU A 138 14.58 -5.36 -24.88
C LEU A 138 15.70 -5.89 -25.79
N ARG A 139 16.98 -5.67 -25.42
CA ARG A 139 18.14 -6.23 -26.15
C ARG A 139 18.14 -7.75 -26.17
N ASP A 140 17.85 -8.37 -25.02
CA ASP A 140 17.78 -9.84 -24.89
C ASP A 140 16.59 -10.45 -25.65
N HIS A 141 15.62 -9.61 -26.02
CA HIS A 141 14.36 -9.98 -26.65
C HIS A 141 14.24 -9.42 -28.08
N ALA A 142 15.33 -8.92 -28.65
CA ALA A 142 15.33 -8.39 -30.00
C ALA A 142 14.98 -9.50 -31.03
N GLY A 143 14.11 -9.17 -31.98
CA GLY A 143 13.73 -10.09 -33.08
C GLY A 143 12.66 -11.14 -32.75
N ARG A 144 12.09 -11.15 -31.53
CA ARG A 144 10.92 -11.97 -31.18
C ARG A 144 9.69 -11.11 -30.86
N PRO A 145 8.45 -11.62 -31.01
CA PRO A 145 7.26 -10.91 -30.55
C PRO A 145 7.33 -10.66 -29.04
N PHE A 146 7.08 -9.42 -28.61
CA PHE A 146 7.14 -9.03 -27.21
C PHE A 146 5.99 -8.10 -26.83
N PHE A 147 5.63 -8.13 -25.56
CA PHE A 147 4.84 -7.12 -24.87
C PHE A 147 5.71 -6.57 -23.74
N LEU A 148 5.94 -5.26 -23.76
CA LEU A 148 6.77 -4.57 -22.79
C LEU A 148 5.95 -3.46 -22.14
N TRP A 149 5.69 -3.60 -20.84
CA TRP A 149 5.09 -2.58 -20.01
C TRP A 149 6.19 -1.82 -19.26
N VAL A 150 6.39 -0.55 -19.62
CA VAL A 150 7.31 0.36 -18.91
C VAL A 150 6.45 1.39 -18.19
N HIS A 151 6.48 1.37 -16.87
CA HIS A 151 5.75 2.33 -16.04
C HIS A 151 6.74 3.33 -15.44
N TYR A 152 6.59 4.60 -15.78
CA TYR A 152 7.35 5.69 -15.18
C TYR A 152 6.60 6.25 -13.97
N TYR A 153 7.34 6.55 -12.89
CA TYR A 153 6.76 7.23 -11.72
C TYR A 153 6.72 8.75 -11.92
N ASP A 154 7.73 9.30 -12.59
CA ASP A 154 7.79 10.71 -12.96
C ASP A 154 6.71 11.06 -14.01
N PRO A 155 6.00 12.20 -13.91
CA PRO A 155 5.98 13.12 -12.78
C PRO A 155 5.02 12.66 -11.67
N HIS A 156 5.46 12.69 -10.40
CA HIS A 156 4.59 12.41 -9.25
C HIS A 156 4.98 13.23 -8.02
N GLN A 157 4.02 13.59 -7.17
CA GLN A 157 4.25 14.47 -6.03
C GLN A 157 5.42 14.01 -5.14
N ARG A 158 6.15 15.03 -4.64
CA ARG A 158 7.56 15.12 -4.23
C ARG A 158 8.52 15.39 -5.39
N TYR A 159 8.06 16.22 -6.33
CA TYR A 159 8.81 16.65 -7.51
C TYR A 159 10.26 17.01 -7.22
N ALA A 160 11.18 16.17 -7.69
CA ALA A 160 12.61 16.30 -7.48
C ALA A 160 13.36 15.86 -8.75
N PRO A 161 13.15 16.57 -9.88
CA PRO A 161 13.80 16.22 -11.13
C PRO A 161 15.33 16.26 -10.98
N PRO A 162 16.09 15.38 -11.65
CA PRO A 162 17.54 15.40 -11.58
C PRO A 162 18.13 16.58 -12.36
N HIS A 163 19.43 16.84 -12.17
CA HIS A 163 20.17 17.78 -13.03
C HIS A 163 20.24 17.27 -14.48
N PRO A 164 20.08 18.12 -15.51
CA PRO A 164 19.93 19.58 -15.48
C PRO A 164 18.49 20.09 -15.34
N TRP A 165 17.49 19.22 -15.23
CA TRP A 165 16.08 19.59 -15.23
C TRP A 165 15.67 20.37 -13.97
N ASP A 166 16.27 20.06 -12.81
CA ASP A 166 16.13 20.88 -11.59
C ASP A 166 16.48 22.35 -11.81
N GLN A 167 17.50 22.62 -12.62
CA GLN A 167 18.00 23.96 -12.91
C GLN A 167 17.22 24.62 -14.06
N LEU A 168 16.79 23.85 -15.06
CA LEU A 168 16.05 24.37 -16.20
C LEU A 168 14.59 24.72 -15.85
N TYR A 169 13.99 23.99 -14.89
CA TYR A 169 12.59 24.12 -14.48
C TYR A 169 12.46 24.45 -12.99
N GLN A 170 13.34 25.32 -12.47
CA GLN A 170 13.35 25.73 -11.05
C GLN A 170 12.00 26.29 -10.56
N ASP A 171 11.25 26.92 -11.46
CA ASP A 171 9.95 27.52 -11.18
C ASP A 171 8.77 26.53 -11.28
N SER A 172 9.02 25.34 -11.83
CA SER A 172 8.04 24.27 -12.00
C SER A 172 8.74 22.90 -11.97
N PRO A 173 9.06 22.36 -10.78
CA PRO A 173 9.66 21.04 -10.66
C PRO A 173 8.86 19.93 -11.35
N TYR A 174 7.53 20.06 -11.43
CA TYR A 174 6.65 19.17 -12.20
C TYR A 174 6.99 19.16 -13.70
N ASP A 175 7.19 20.33 -14.31
CA ASP A 175 7.65 20.41 -15.71
C ASP A 175 9.03 19.77 -15.89
N GLY A 176 9.89 19.91 -14.89
CA GLY A 176 11.22 19.28 -14.86
C GLY A 176 11.14 17.76 -14.86
N GLU A 177 10.21 17.17 -14.10
CA GLU A 177 10.01 15.71 -14.11
C GLU A 177 9.41 15.22 -15.42
N ILE A 178 8.48 15.95 -16.04
CA ILE A 178 7.99 15.61 -17.39
C ILE A 178 9.15 15.61 -18.38
N ALA A 179 10.00 16.64 -18.36
CA ALA A 179 11.14 16.76 -19.26
C ALA A 179 12.22 15.70 -19.01
N PHE A 180 12.43 15.30 -17.75
CA PHE A 180 13.30 14.19 -17.41
C PHE A 180 12.73 12.86 -17.92
N MET A 181 11.47 12.55 -17.62
CA MET A 181 10.79 11.34 -18.10
C MET A 181 10.83 11.26 -19.64
N ASP A 182 10.47 12.33 -20.34
CA ASP A 182 10.47 12.38 -21.80
C ASP A 182 11.87 12.10 -22.38
N SER A 183 12.93 12.58 -21.72
CA SER A 183 14.30 12.26 -22.13
C SER A 183 14.61 10.77 -22.02
N GLN A 184 14.03 10.07 -21.04
CA GLN A 184 14.21 8.63 -20.87
C GLN A 184 13.35 7.83 -21.86
N ILE A 185 12.14 8.31 -22.16
CA ILE A 185 11.31 7.78 -23.25
C ILE A 185 12.05 7.90 -24.58
N ALA A 186 12.73 9.02 -24.84
CA ALA A 186 13.54 9.21 -26.04
C ALA A 186 14.65 8.15 -26.17
N ARG A 187 15.31 7.79 -25.06
CA ARG A 187 16.34 6.75 -25.02
C ARG A 187 15.76 5.37 -25.33
N LEU A 188 14.64 5.02 -24.70
CA LEU A 188 13.94 3.75 -24.95
C LEU A 188 13.51 3.63 -26.42
N PHE A 189 12.93 4.68 -26.99
CA PHE A 189 12.55 4.71 -28.40
C PHE A 189 13.76 4.66 -29.34
N GLY A 190 14.88 5.28 -28.94
CA GLY A 190 16.17 5.18 -29.63
C GLY A 190 16.67 3.74 -29.70
N GLU A 191 16.71 3.05 -28.56
CA GLU A 191 17.11 1.64 -28.47
C GLU A 191 16.23 0.74 -29.37
N LEU A 192 14.90 0.91 -29.32
CA LEU A 192 13.98 0.14 -30.17
C LEU A 192 14.22 0.38 -31.67
N ARG A 193 14.62 1.60 -32.07
CA ARG A 193 15.01 1.92 -33.45
C ARG A 193 16.34 1.28 -33.83
N GLU A 194 17.34 1.33 -32.97
CA GLU A 194 18.66 0.73 -33.20
C GLU A 194 18.58 -0.79 -33.34
N LEU A 195 17.71 -1.44 -32.58
CA LEU A 195 17.41 -2.87 -32.68
C LEU A 195 16.56 -3.23 -33.93
N GLY A 196 16.13 -2.24 -34.72
CA GLY A 196 15.30 -2.44 -35.91
C GLY A 196 13.85 -2.84 -35.63
N GLY A 197 13.40 -2.75 -34.38
CA GLY A 197 12.04 -3.13 -33.95
C GLY A 197 10.98 -2.06 -34.18
N TRP A 198 11.39 -0.78 -34.31
CA TRP A 198 10.47 0.37 -34.34
C TRP A 198 9.29 0.20 -35.29
N ASP A 199 9.52 -0.13 -36.56
CA ASP A 199 8.46 -0.19 -37.57
C ASP A 199 7.43 -1.30 -37.28
N GLY A 200 7.87 -2.44 -36.75
CA GLY A 200 7.02 -3.61 -36.44
C GLY A 200 6.29 -3.51 -35.10
N THR A 201 6.71 -2.60 -34.21
CA THR A 201 6.14 -2.47 -32.87
C THR A 201 4.98 -1.47 -32.83
N ALA A 202 3.91 -1.84 -32.14
CA ALA A 202 2.89 -0.89 -31.70
C ALA A 202 3.37 -0.19 -30.42
N VAL A 203 3.33 1.14 -30.38
CA VAL A 203 3.70 1.93 -29.19
C VAL A 203 2.47 2.68 -28.72
N VAL A 204 2.11 2.49 -27.45
CA VAL A 204 1.01 3.20 -26.77
C VAL A 204 1.61 3.95 -25.60
N VAL A 205 1.41 5.26 -25.54
CA VAL A 205 1.78 6.09 -24.40
C VAL A 205 0.52 6.73 -23.84
N THR A 206 0.27 6.57 -22.54
CA THR A 206 -0.83 7.19 -21.82
C THR A 206 -0.40 7.56 -20.40
N GLY A 207 -1.14 8.46 -19.75
CA GLY A 207 -1.12 8.59 -18.29
C GLY A 207 -2.15 7.64 -17.68
N ASP A 208 -1.91 7.15 -16.47
CA ASP A 208 -2.90 6.42 -15.67
C ASP A 208 -3.93 7.34 -15.04
N HIS A 209 -3.51 8.55 -14.68
CA HIS A 209 -4.35 9.69 -14.37
C HIS A 209 -3.56 10.99 -14.61
N GLY A 210 -4.20 12.13 -14.34
CA GLY A 210 -3.57 13.45 -14.33
C GLY A 210 -3.19 13.89 -12.92
N GLU A 211 -2.91 15.19 -12.78
CA GLU A 211 -2.53 15.83 -11.52
C GLU A 211 -3.25 17.18 -11.41
N GLY A 212 -3.84 17.44 -10.25
CA GLY A 212 -4.73 18.58 -10.01
C GLY A 212 -4.00 19.92 -10.00
N LEU A 213 -2.76 19.98 -9.50
CA LEU A 213 -1.91 21.18 -9.48
C LEU A 213 -2.62 22.44 -8.92
N GLY A 214 -3.53 22.24 -7.96
CA GLY A 214 -4.32 23.28 -7.30
C GLY A 214 -5.66 23.59 -7.96
N GLN A 215 -5.98 23.02 -9.13
CA GLN A 215 -7.29 23.15 -9.75
C GLN A 215 -8.36 22.55 -8.82
N HIS A 216 -9.49 23.24 -8.69
CA HIS A 216 -10.57 22.90 -7.74
C HIS A 216 -10.12 22.74 -6.27
N GLY A 217 -8.94 23.27 -5.91
CA GLY A 217 -8.36 23.15 -4.56
C GLY A 217 -7.61 21.84 -4.31
N GLU A 218 -7.54 20.93 -5.29
CA GLU A 218 -6.80 19.68 -5.19
C GLU A 218 -5.36 19.87 -5.65
N ALA A 219 -4.40 19.72 -4.73
CA ALA A 219 -2.98 19.88 -5.05
C ALA A 219 -2.42 18.72 -5.88
N THR A 220 -2.93 17.51 -5.64
CA THR A 220 -2.53 16.29 -6.33
C THR A 220 -3.71 15.61 -7.02
N HIS A 221 -4.09 14.40 -6.63
CA HIS A 221 -5.08 13.59 -7.29
C HIS A 221 -5.79 12.67 -6.29
N ALA A 222 -6.64 11.80 -6.82
CA ALA A 222 -7.43 10.78 -6.13
C ALA A 222 -8.61 11.26 -5.28
N VAL A 223 -8.70 12.53 -4.85
CA VAL A 223 -9.82 13.01 -4.02
C VAL A 223 -11.00 13.47 -4.87
N LEU A 224 -10.73 14.26 -5.91
CA LEU A 224 -11.73 14.76 -6.84
C LEU A 224 -11.61 14.04 -8.18
N ALA A 225 -12.64 14.19 -9.00
CA ALA A 225 -12.76 13.49 -10.27
C ALA A 225 -12.94 14.48 -11.43
N TYR A 226 -12.17 15.58 -11.46
CA TYR A 226 -12.18 16.62 -12.51
C TYR A 226 -11.30 16.23 -13.71
N ASP A 227 -11.43 16.95 -14.83
CA ASP A 227 -10.61 16.72 -16.02
C ASP A 227 -9.12 16.97 -15.78
N ALA A 228 -8.79 17.78 -14.78
CA ALA A 228 -7.42 17.94 -14.28
C ALA A 228 -6.75 16.60 -13.94
N THR A 229 -7.51 15.63 -13.41
CA THR A 229 -7.00 14.31 -12.99
C THR A 229 -7.53 13.16 -13.84
N LEU A 230 -8.62 13.32 -14.59
CA LEU A 230 -9.18 12.25 -15.42
C LEU A 230 -8.79 12.33 -16.90
N ARG A 231 -8.51 13.52 -17.45
CA ARG A 231 -8.11 13.65 -18.86
C ARG A 231 -6.62 13.40 -18.99
N VAL A 232 -6.28 12.34 -19.69
CA VAL A 232 -4.89 11.87 -19.83
C VAL A 232 -4.39 12.07 -21.27
N PRO A 233 -3.07 12.19 -21.47
CA PRO A 233 -2.51 12.03 -22.81
C PRO A 233 -2.74 10.59 -23.30
N LEU A 234 -2.96 10.42 -24.59
CA LEU A 234 -2.96 9.11 -25.26
C LEU A 234 -2.43 9.28 -26.68
N ILE A 235 -1.29 8.65 -26.95
CA ILE A 235 -0.64 8.63 -28.25
C ILE A 235 -0.41 7.18 -28.65
N VAL A 236 -0.82 6.83 -29.87
CA VAL A 236 -0.67 5.48 -30.42
C VAL A 236 0.08 5.54 -31.74
N LYS A 237 1.22 4.87 -31.81
CA LYS A 237 1.92 4.55 -33.05
C LYS A 237 1.59 3.08 -33.41
N PRO A 238 0.80 2.83 -34.46
CA PRO A 238 0.54 1.47 -34.91
C PRO A 238 1.78 0.88 -35.63
N PRO A 239 1.90 -0.45 -35.78
CA PRO A 239 2.90 -1.06 -36.65
C PRO A 239 2.76 -0.53 -38.09
N ALA A 240 3.86 -0.36 -38.82
CA ALA A 240 3.83 0.20 -40.18
C ALA A 240 2.95 -0.62 -41.14
N ALA A 241 2.90 -1.95 -40.94
CA ALA A 241 2.04 -2.85 -41.71
C ALA A 241 0.53 -2.59 -41.48
N PHE A 242 0.14 -2.09 -40.30
CA PHE A 242 -1.26 -1.84 -39.95
C PHE A 242 -1.85 -0.66 -40.72
N THR A 243 -1.03 0.36 -41.03
CA THR A 243 -1.46 1.57 -41.77
C THR A 243 -1.07 1.53 -43.25
N ALA A 244 -0.54 0.41 -43.74
CA ALA A 244 -0.14 0.26 -45.13
C ALA A 244 -1.29 0.58 -46.10
N GLY A 245 -1.16 1.67 -46.87
CA GLY A 245 -2.18 2.16 -47.81
C GLY A 245 -3.08 3.28 -47.28
N THR A 246 -2.99 3.64 -45.99
CA THR A 246 -3.65 4.81 -45.42
C THR A 246 -2.67 5.98 -45.35
N ARG A 247 -3.04 7.16 -45.87
CA ARG A 247 -2.24 8.38 -45.64
C ARG A 247 -2.54 8.88 -44.24
N LEU A 248 -1.56 8.80 -43.34
CA LEU A 248 -1.53 9.59 -42.10
C LEU A 248 -1.23 11.07 -42.43
N ALA A 249 -2.09 11.71 -43.23
CA ALA A 249 -2.00 13.13 -43.53
C ALA A 249 -2.94 13.89 -42.58
N GLY A 250 -2.37 14.57 -41.58
CA GLY A 250 -3.11 15.21 -40.49
C GLY A 250 -4.03 16.36 -40.92
N THR A 251 -5.12 16.54 -40.18
CA THR A 251 -5.85 17.81 -40.08
C THR A 251 -5.00 18.77 -39.25
N ARG A 252 -4.69 19.96 -39.79
CA ARG A 252 -3.98 21.00 -39.04
C ARG A 252 -4.86 21.47 -37.87
N ALA A 253 -4.39 21.31 -36.64
CA ALA A 253 -4.91 22.08 -35.52
C ALA A 253 -4.71 23.57 -35.83
N ALA A 254 -5.73 24.40 -35.62
CA ALA A 254 -5.64 25.83 -35.81
C ALA A 254 -4.71 26.43 -34.75
N GLY A 255 -3.43 26.67 -35.10
CA GLY A 255 -2.56 27.59 -34.36
C GLY A 255 -1.18 27.12 -33.85
N GLY A 256 -0.69 25.90 -34.14
CA GLY A 256 0.58 25.41 -33.56
C GLY A 256 1.67 24.99 -34.57
N ARG A 257 2.94 25.33 -34.27
CA ARG A 257 4.15 24.91 -35.00
C ARG A 257 4.53 23.45 -34.66
N ALA A 258 3.95 22.46 -35.33
CA ALA A 258 4.56 21.14 -35.48
C ALA A 258 4.04 20.44 -36.76
N PRO A 259 4.88 19.75 -37.55
CA PRO A 259 4.42 18.99 -38.70
C PRO A 259 3.86 17.62 -38.29
N GLY A 260 2.58 17.34 -38.62
CA GLY A 260 2.26 16.11 -39.36
C GLY A 260 1.62 14.88 -38.67
N GLY A 261 1.09 14.93 -37.45
CA GLY A 261 0.34 13.80 -36.85
C GLY A 261 -1.18 13.88 -37.04
N ARG A 262 -1.90 12.75 -36.98
CA ARG A 262 -3.38 12.76 -37.00
C ARG A 262 -3.95 12.93 -35.59
N VAL A 263 -4.96 13.79 -35.45
CA VAL A 263 -5.66 14.04 -34.18
C VAL A 263 -7.06 13.42 -34.24
N VAL A 264 -7.39 12.63 -33.22
CA VAL A 264 -8.74 12.09 -32.99
C VAL A 264 -9.40 12.94 -31.90
N THR A 265 -10.56 13.53 -32.23
CA THR A 265 -11.27 14.45 -31.34
C THR A 265 -12.39 13.77 -30.55
N GLU A 266 -12.78 12.57 -30.99
CA GLU A 266 -13.74 11.71 -30.32
C GLU A 266 -13.21 11.26 -28.96
N SER A 267 -14.10 11.19 -27.97
CA SER A 267 -13.75 10.69 -26.64
C SER A 267 -13.37 9.21 -26.69
N VAL A 268 -12.34 8.85 -25.94
CA VAL A 268 -11.87 7.47 -25.71
C VAL A 268 -11.52 7.29 -24.23
N SER A 269 -11.39 6.06 -23.75
CA SER A 269 -11.03 5.80 -22.35
C SER A 269 -10.15 4.55 -22.17
N HIS A 270 -9.59 4.33 -20.98
CA HIS A 270 -8.64 3.23 -20.75
C HIS A 270 -9.19 1.83 -21.07
N VAL A 271 -10.49 1.59 -20.90
CA VAL A 271 -11.10 0.31 -21.31
C VAL A 271 -10.96 0.02 -22.80
N ASP A 272 -10.72 1.03 -23.64
CA ASP A 272 -10.52 0.88 -25.08
C ASP A 272 -9.13 0.30 -25.43
N LEU A 273 -8.17 0.30 -24.49
CA LEU A 273 -6.78 -0.10 -24.77
C LEU A 273 -6.65 -1.57 -25.14
N LEU A 274 -7.16 -2.48 -24.28
CA LEU A 274 -7.09 -3.93 -24.54
C LEU A 274 -7.71 -4.31 -25.89
N PRO A 275 -8.97 -3.94 -26.21
CA PRO A 275 -9.54 -4.28 -27.51
C PRO A 275 -8.82 -3.63 -28.69
N THR A 276 -8.22 -2.45 -28.51
CA THR A 276 -7.39 -1.82 -29.54
C THR A 276 -6.10 -2.60 -29.79
N ILE A 277 -5.41 -3.03 -28.73
CA ILE A 277 -4.18 -3.81 -28.83
C ILE A 277 -4.46 -5.17 -29.48
N ALA A 278 -5.58 -5.81 -29.13
CA ALA A 278 -6.02 -7.05 -29.77
C ALA A 278 -6.18 -6.89 -31.30
N ASP A 279 -6.87 -5.84 -31.73
CA ASP A 279 -7.05 -5.53 -33.16
C ASP A 279 -5.74 -5.17 -33.87
N LEU A 280 -4.87 -4.40 -33.22
CA LEU A 280 -3.54 -4.04 -33.76
C LEU A 280 -2.68 -5.27 -34.01
N LEU A 281 -2.82 -6.30 -33.18
CA LEU A 281 -2.08 -7.56 -33.25
C LEU A 281 -2.84 -8.65 -34.01
N GLY A 282 -4.05 -8.36 -34.52
CA GLY A 282 -4.81 -9.24 -35.40
C GLY A 282 -5.49 -10.43 -34.71
N PHE A 283 -5.88 -10.30 -33.44
CA PHE A 283 -6.65 -11.32 -32.73
C PHE A 283 -7.95 -10.76 -32.11
N PRO A 284 -9.01 -11.57 -31.95
CA PRO A 284 -10.27 -11.09 -31.39
C PRO A 284 -10.09 -10.78 -29.89
N PRO A 285 -10.58 -9.62 -29.41
CA PRO A 285 -10.56 -9.32 -27.98
C PRO A 285 -11.50 -10.24 -27.19
N PRO A 286 -11.30 -10.35 -25.86
CA PRO A 286 -12.27 -10.98 -24.97
C PRO A 286 -13.69 -10.43 -25.18
N SER A 287 -14.69 -11.31 -25.12
CA SER A 287 -16.09 -10.93 -25.23
C SER A 287 -16.57 -10.23 -23.96
N GLY A 288 -17.49 -9.27 -24.10
CA GLY A 288 -18.14 -8.61 -22.95
C GLY A 288 -17.34 -7.48 -22.32
N LEU A 289 -16.24 -7.03 -22.95
CA LEU A 289 -15.53 -5.83 -22.51
C LEU A 289 -16.40 -4.58 -22.74
N PRO A 290 -16.42 -3.62 -21.80
CA PRO A 290 -17.13 -2.35 -21.95
C PRO A 290 -16.46 -1.41 -22.95
N GLY A 291 -15.16 -1.57 -23.16
CA GLY A 291 -14.40 -0.79 -24.12
C GLY A 291 -14.54 -1.30 -25.55
N ARG A 292 -14.02 -0.51 -26.50
CA ARG A 292 -14.03 -0.84 -27.93
C ARG A 292 -12.67 -0.61 -28.54
N SER A 293 -12.44 -1.26 -29.67
CA SER A 293 -11.23 -1.01 -30.44
C SER A 293 -11.24 0.37 -31.10
N LEU A 294 -10.12 1.07 -30.99
CA LEU A 294 -9.81 2.31 -31.66
C LEU A 294 -9.15 2.08 -33.03
N ALA A 295 -9.04 0.83 -33.50
CA ALA A 295 -8.40 0.47 -34.76
C ALA A 295 -8.95 1.24 -35.98
N ALA A 296 -10.26 1.43 -36.05
CA ALA A 296 -10.91 2.22 -37.10
C ALA A 296 -10.42 3.68 -37.06
N ALA A 297 -10.43 4.28 -35.86
CA ALA A 297 -9.79 5.58 -35.66
C ALA A 297 -8.36 5.48 -36.18
N LEU A 298 -7.49 4.58 -35.72
CA LEU A 298 -6.08 4.48 -36.14
C LEU A 298 -5.86 4.43 -37.66
N ARG A 299 -6.78 3.85 -38.44
CA ARG A 299 -6.74 3.82 -39.93
C ARG A 299 -7.25 5.09 -40.62
N GLY A 300 -7.70 6.08 -39.86
CA GLY A 300 -8.29 7.32 -40.41
C GLY A 300 -9.78 7.19 -40.72
N GLU A 301 -10.44 6.14 -40.24
CA GLU A 301 -11.88 5.95 -40.36
C GLU A 301 -12.59 6.65 -39.20
N ALA A 302 -13.88 6.98 -39.39
CA ALA A 302 -14.71 7.51 -38.32
C ALA A 302 -14.88 6.44 -37.23
N ALA A 303 -14.43 6.74 -36.01
CA ALA A 303 -14.80 5.97 -34.84
C ALA A 303 -16.10 6.51 -34.27
N ALA A 304 -16.98 5.64 -33.80
CA ALA A 304 -18.11 6.08 -32.98
C ALA A 304 -17.56 6.81 -31.73
N ALA A 305 -18.33 7.66 -31.06
CA ALA A 305 -18.05 8.10 -29.68
C ALA A 305 -18.67 7.10 -28.69
N PRO A 306 -18.14 6.91 -27.46
CA PRO A 306 -18.77 5.99 -26.52
C PRO A 306 -20.11 6.60 -26.09
N ALA A 307 -21.10 5.74 -25.85
CA ALA A 307 -22.41 6.21 -25.37
C ALA A 307 -22.30 6.85 -23.98
N ALA A 308 -21.35 6.36 -23.17
CA ALA A 308 -21.05 6.83 -21.83
C ALA A 308 -19.59 6.48 -21.47
N ALA A 309 -18.91 7.33 -20.72
CA ALA A 309 -17.65 7.00 -20.06
C ALA A 309 -17.82 7.16 -18.55
N TYR A 310 -17.74 6.04 -17.83
CA TYR A 310 -17.82 5.96 -16.37
C TYR A 310 -16.56 6.50 -15.71
N PHE A 311 -16.66 7.05 -14.51
CA PHE A 311 -15.51 7.30 -13.64
C PHE A 311 -15.91 7.28 -12.17
N GLU A 312 -14.92 7.18 -11.29
CA GLU A 312 -15.12 7.17 -9.84
C GLU A 312 -13.89 7.64 -9.08
N SER A 313 -14.09 7.95 -7.79
CA SER A 313 -13.01 8.12 -6.81
C SER A 313 -13.48 7.57 -5.46
N ALA A 314 -12.80 6.53 -4.98
CA ALA A 314 -13.11 5.87 -3.71
C ALA A 314 -12.22 6.33 -2.55
N LEU A 315 -11.07 6.95 -2.84
CA LEU A 315 -10.12 7.42 -1.82
C LEU A 315 -10.77 8.36 -0.77
N PRO A 316 -11.69 9.27 -1.10
CA PRO A 316 -12.35 10.09 -0.09
C PRO A 316 -13.06 9.29 1.00
N ARG A 317 -13.66 8.15 0.64
CA ARG A 317 -14.32 7.25 1.58
C ARG A 317 -13.33 6.61 2.53
N PHE A 318 -12.23 6.09 1.99
CA PHE A 318 -11.32 5.26 2.76
C PHE A 318 -10.27 6.05 3.54
N SER A 319 -9.85 7.21 3.04
CA SER A 319 -8.79 8.02 3.65
C SER A 319 -9.32 9.17 4.51
N PHE A 320 -10.53 9.67 4.21
CA PHE A 320 -11.08 10.85 4.89
C PHE A 320 -12.47 10.63 5.50
N GLY A 321 -13.10 9.48 5.29
CA GLY A 321 -14.46 9.23 5.78
C GLY A 321 -15.51 10.14 5.13
N TRP A 322 -15.27 10.59 3.90
CA TRP A 322 -16.21 11.36 3.09
C TRP A 322 -17.01 10.46 2.14
N GLU A 323 -17.97 11.03 1.41
CA GLU A 323 -18.68 10.28 0.38
C GLU A 323 -17.73 9.99 -0.81
N PRO A 324 -17.71 8.77 -1.38
CA PRO A 324 -17.00 8.51 -2.63
C PRO A 324 -17.68 9.26 -3.79
N LEU A 325 -16.96 9.44 -4.90
CA LEU A 325 -17.49 10.06 -6.11
C LEU A 325 -17.72 9.00 -7.19
N PHE A 326 -18.81 9.15 -7.92
CA PHE A 326 -19.10 8.38 -9.12
C PHE A 326 -19.57 9.33 -10.21
N GLY A 327 -19.41 8.97 -11.47
CA GLY A 327 -19.91 9.84 -12.52
C GLY A 327 -19.86 9.25 -13.90
N VAL A 328 -20.45 10.01 -14.82
CA VAL A 328 -20.53 9.64 -16.22
C VAL A 328 -20.34 10.85 -17.11
N ARG A 329 -19.61 10.65 -18.21
CA ARG A 329 -19.53 11.57 -19.35
C ARG A 329 -20.36 11.04 -20.50
N ALA A 330 -21.27 11.85 -21.02
CA ALA A 330 -22.06 11.52 -22.19
C ALA A 330 -22.53 12.78 -22.93
N ALA A 331 -22.53 12.72 -24.26
CA ALA A 331 -23.06 13.80 -25.12
C ALA A 331 -22.50 15.21 -24.83
N GLY A 332 -21.22 15.32 -24.43
CA GLY A 332 -20.58 16.60 -24.10
C GLY A 332 -20.84 17.10 -22.67
N TRP A 333 -21.57 16.35 -21.87
CA TRP A 333 -21.86 16.66 -20.47
C TRP A 333 -21.09 15.73 -19.54
N LYS A 334 -20.83 16.23 -18.33
CA LYS A 334 -20.31 15.44 -17.23
C LYS A 334 -21.19 15.59 -16.01
N TYR A 335 -21.59 14.46 -15.45
CA TYR A 335 -22.33 14.38 -14.20
C TYR A 335 -21.46 13.72 -13.13
N ILE A 336 -21.38 14.34 -11.95
CA ILE A 336 -20.75 13.78 -10.76
C ILE A 336 -21.85 13.53 -9.73
N HIS A 337 -22.02 12.27 -9.38
CA HIS A 337 -22.85 11.81 -8.27
C HIS A 337 -22.06 12.00 -6.97
N ALA A 338 -22.56 12.90 -6.14
CA ALA A 338 -22.00 13.30 -4.85
C ALA A 338 -23.16 13.77 -3.95
N PRO A 339 -22.95 13.96 -2.63
CA PRO A 339 -24.00 14.43 -1.71
C PRO A 339 -24.68 15.72 -2.19
N ARG A 340 -23.90 16.60 -2.83
CA ARG A 340 -24.41 17.66 -3.70
C ARG A 340 -24.02 17.28 -5.14
N PRO A 341 -24.97 16.87 -5.99
CA PRO A 341 -24.67 16.51 -7.37
C PRO A 341 -24.09 17.68 -8.15
N GLU A 342 -23.21 17.39 -9.09
CA GLU A 342 -22.57 18.39 -9.96
C GLU A 342 -22.80 18.05 -11.43
N LEU A 343 -22.99 19.07 -12.26
CA LEU A 343 -23.24 18.90 -13.70
C LEU A 343 -22.55 20.00 -14.51
N TYR A 344 -21.80 19.60 -15.54
CA TYR A 344 -20.99 20.50 -16.36
C TYR A 344 -21.24 20.33 -17.86
N ASP A 345 -21.37 21.45 -18.57
CA ASP A 345 -21.37 21.53 -20.04
C ASP A 345 -19.93 21.71 -20.54
N LEU A 346 -19.26 20.61 -20.90
CA LEU A 346 -17.84 20.63 -21.24
C LEU A 346 -17.53 21.39 -22.53
N ALA A 347 -18.54 21.71 -23.35
CA ALA A 347 -18.35 22.53 -24.55
C ALA A 347 -18.21 24.02 -24.23
N ARG A 348 -18.84 24.47 -23.12
CA ARG A 348 -18.84 25.87 -22.68
C ARG A 348 -17.97 26.12 -21.46
N ASP A 349 -17.80 25.10 -20.63
CA ASP A 349 -17.10 25.12 -19.35
C ASP A 349 -16.11 23.93 -19.28
N PRO A 350 -15.06 23.92 -20.12
CA PRO A 350 -14.10 22.82 -20.15
C PRO A 350 -13.26 22.70 -18.87
N ASP A 351 -13.19 23.78 -18.09
CA ASP A 351 -12.50 23.83 -16.79
C ASP A 351 -13.43 23.49 -15.62
N GLU A 352 -14.69 23.12 -15.88
CA GLU A 352 -15.63 22.59 -14.88
C GLU A 352 -15.87 23.55 -13.69
N LEU A 353 -15.92 24.85 -13.95
CA LEU A 353 -16.03 25.91 -12.93
C LEU A 353 -17.46 26.29 -12.58
N HIS A 354 -18.44 25.94 -13.43
CA HIS A 354 -19.82 26.38 -13.32
C HIS A 354 -20.79 25.19 -13.19
N ASP A 355 -21.13 24.83 -11.96
CA ASP A 355 -22.10 23.79 -11.65
C ASP A 355 -23.53 24.17 -12.12
N LEU A 356 -24.08 23.36 -13.03
CA LEU A 356 -25.41 23.51 -13.61
C LEU A 356 -26.45 22.53 -13.04
N ALA A 357 -26.13 21.72 -12.02
CA ALA A 357 -27.01 20.64 -11.55
C ALA A 357 -28.38 21.15 -11.08
N ALA A 358 -28.43 22.34 -10.48
CA ALA A 358 -29.67 22.98 -10.05
C ALA A 358 -30.48 23.59 -11.20
N ALA A 359 -29.82 24.05 -12.27
CA ALA A 359 -30.46 24.72 -13.41
C ALA A 359 -30.94 23.72 -14.48
N GLU A 360 -30.27 22.58 -14.61
CA GLU A 360 -30.48 21.58 -15.67
C GLU A 360 -30.98 20.24 -15.09
N GLY A 361 -32.03 20.30 -14.27
CA GLY A 361 -32.53 19.16 -13.48
C GLY A 361 -32.91 17.91 -14.30
N GLU A 362 -33.60 18.08 -15.43
CA GLU A 362 -33.96 16.96 -16.31
C GLU A 362 -32.72 16.26 -16.89
N ARG A 363 -31.69 17.04 -17.27
CA ARG A 363 -30.44 16.50 -17.80
C ARG A 363 -29.63 15.79 -16.71
N ARG A 364 -29.58 16.37 -15.52
CA ARG A 364 -28.97 15.75 -14.33
C ARG A 364 -29.58 14.38 -14.08
N GLU A 365 -30.91 14.27 -14.02
CA GLU A 365 -31.62 13.01 -13.77
C GLU A 365 -31.40 11.98 -14.88
N ALA A 366 -31.36 12.42 -16.14
CA ALA A 366 -31.07 11.54 -17.27
C ALA A 366 -29.65 10.95 -17.21
N LEU A 367 -28.66 11.76 -16.83
CA LEU A 367 -27.27 11.31 -16.67
C LEU A 367 -27.07 10.45 -15.41
N GLU A 368 -27.80 10.73 -14.34
CA GLU A 368 -27.83 9.88 -13.15
C GLU A 368 -28.42 8.49 -13.46
N ALA A 369 -29.54 8.44 -14.18
CA ALA A 369 -30.10 7.17 -14.65
C ALA A 369 -29.12 6.42 -15.59
N LEU A 370 -28.39 7.14 -16.44
CA LEU A 370 -27.34 6.57 -17.29
C LEU A 370 -26.20 5.98 -16.46
N LEU A 371 -25.71 6.70 -15.44
CA LEU A 371 -24.68 6.23 -14.52
C LEU A 371 -25.10 4.90 -13.89
N PHE A 372 -26.30 4.84 -13.31
CA PHE A 372 -26.80 3.62 -12.68
C PHE A 372 -26.99 2.45 -13.63
N ARG A 373 -27.30 2.72 -14.90
CA ARG A 373 -27.35 1.68 -15.93
C ARG A 373 -25.95 1.16 -16.26
N VAL A 374 -24.97 2.05 -16.46
CA VAL A 374 -23.58 1.65 -16.74
C VAL A 374 -23.01 0.78 -15.61
N ILE A 375 -23.28 1.13 -14.35
CA ILE A 375 -22.88 0.31 -13.20
C ILE A 375 -23.57 -1.06 -13.23
N ALA A 376 -24.88 -1.11 -13.48
CA ALA A 376 -25.63 -2.36 -13.52
C ALA A 376 -25.19 -3.29 -14.67
N ASP A 377 -24.78 -2.72 -15.80
CA ASP A 377 -24.28 -3.46 -16.97
C ASP A 377 -22.84 -3.97 -16.77
N ASN A 378 -22.14 -3.53 -15.72
CA ASN A 378 -20.76 -3.90 -15.40
C ASN A 378 -20.63 -4.42 -13.96
N PRO A 379 -21.31 -5.54 -13.62
CA PRO A 379 -21.27 -6.12 -12.29
C PRO A 379 -19.87 -6.70 -11.97
N PRO A 380 -19.54 -6.89 -10.68
CA PRO A 380 -18.29 -7.54 -10.27
C PRO A 380 -18.11 -8.91 -10.93
N LEU A 381 -16.95 -9.12 -11.56
CA LEU A 381 -16.59 -10.38 -12.24
C LEU A 381 -16.07 -11.43 -11.26
N THR A 382 -15.59 -10.99 -10.11
CA THR A 382 -15.12 -11.84 -9.01
C THR A 382 -15.94 -11.48 -7.77
N ALA A 383 -16.15 -12.45 -6.87
CA ALA A 383 -16.56 -12.08 -5.51
C ALA A 383 -15.50 -11.14 -4.95
N ALA A 384 -15.90 -10.05 -4.27
CA ALA A 384 -14.99 -9.07 -3.71
C ALA A 384 -13.80 -9.74 -3.01
N GLY A 385 -12.64 -9.73 -3.69
CA GLY A 385 -11.38 -10.18 -3.15
C GLY A 385 -10.81 -9.12 -2.22
N GLY A 386 -11.54 -8.78 -1.17
CA GLY A 386 -10.99 -8.04 -0.04
C GLY A 386 -10.09 -8.98 0.74
N GLY A 387 -8.86 -9.17 0.27
CA GLY A 387 -8.01 -10.25 0.78
C GLY A 387 -6.51 -10.04 0.62
N GLY A 388 -6.05 -8.81 0.36
CA GLY A 388 -4.66 -8.50 0.61
C GLY A 388 -4.43 -8.47 2.11
N THR A 389 -3.68 -9.42 2.67
CA THR A 389 -3.21 -9.33 4.06
C THR A 389 -2.33 -8.08 4.18
N MET A 390 -2.93 -7.00 4.66
CA MET A 390 -2.28 -5.71 4.89
C MET A 390 -1.37 -5.84 6.12
N ASN A 391 -0.22 -6.49 5.95
CA ASN A 391 0.77 -6.57 7.00
C ASN A 391 1.32 -5.18 7.35
N ASP A 392 1.95 -5.05 8.52
CA ASP A 392 2.43 -3.76 9.03
C ASP A 392 3.45 -3.08 8.10
N GLU A 393 4.19 -3.85 7.31
CA GLU A 393 5.13 -3.29 6.34
C GLU A 393 4.39 -2.60 5.19
N VAL A 394 3.40 -3.25 4.58
CA VAL A 394 2.57 -2.67 3.51
C VAL A 394 1.87 -1.41 4.02
N ARG A 395 1.29 -1.47 5.22
CA ARG A 395 0.64 -0.31 5.84
C ARG A 395 1.59 0.88 6.01
N ARG A 396 2.83 0.63 6.46
CA ARG A 396 3.85 1.68 6.61
C ARG A 396 4.27 2.27 5.27
N ARG A 397 4.44 1.45 4.22
CA ARG A 397 4.80 1.91 2.87
C ARG A 397 3.68 2.75 2.25
N LEU A 398 2.43 2.32 2.39
CA LEU A 398 1.26 3.08 1.93
C LEU A 398 1.12 4.42 2.67
N ALA A 399 1.32 4.43 4.00
CA ALA A 399 1.32 5.66 4.77
C ALA A 399 2.44 6.63 4.33
N ALA A 400 3.62 6.12 3.94
CA ALA A 400 4.72 6.93 3.43
C ALA A 400 4.39 7.59 2.07
N LEU A 401 3.57 6.93 1.25
CA LEU A 401 3.02 7.44 -0.01
C LEU A 401 1.85 8.42 0.17
N GLY A 402 1.40 8.66 1.40
CA GLY A 402 0.25 9.53 1.69
C GLY A 402 -1.10 8.82 1.68
N TYR A 403 -1.14 7.51 1.43
CA TYR A 403 -2.33 6.69 1.65
C TYR A 403 -2.46 6.43 3.15
N VAL A 404 -3.10 7.36 3.86
CA VAL A 404 -3.34 7.20 5.29
C VAL A 404 -4.37 6.10 5.49
N GLY A 405 -3.92 5.01 6.10
CA GLY A 405 -4.81 3.98 6.63
C GLY A 405 -5.61 4.58 7.78
N GLY A 406 -6.83 5.04 7.51
CA GLY A 406 -7.83 5.20 8.55
C GLY A 406 -7.99 3.87 9.30
N ALA A 407 -8.21 3.95 10.61
CA ALA A 407 -8.80 2.83 11.35
C ALA A 407 -10.15 2.54 10.69
N GLY A 408 -10.18 1.47 9.90
CA GLY A 408 -11.25 1.12 8.97
C GLY A 408 -10.78 -0.06 8.13
N GLY A 409 -10.26 -1.09 8.82
CA GLY A 409 -10.09 -2.40 8.23
C GLY A 409 -11.48 -3.02 8.14
N GLY A 410 -12.00 -3.16 6.92
CA GLY A 410 -13.30 -3.80 6.69
C GLY A 410 -14.36 -2.97 5.98
N ALA A 411 -14.00 -1.94 5.21
CA ALA A 411 -14.95 -1.27 4.33
C ALA A 411 -15.24 -2.15 3.10
N ALA A 412 -16.23 -3.04 3.23
CA ALA A 412 -16.71 -3.94 2.19
C ALA A 412 -17.15 -3.19 0.93
N GLU A 413 -17.13 -3.87 -0.22
CA GLU A 413 -17.66 -3.41 -1.51
C GLU A 413 -19.06 -2.75 -1.41
N ALA A 414 -19.85 -3.13 -0.39
CA ALA A 414 -21.13 -2.52 -0.03
C ALA A 414 -21.07 -1.00 0.24
N GLU A 415 -19.94 -0.49 0.71
CA GLU A 415 -19.75 0.94 1.00
C GLU A 415 -19.47 1.79 -0.23
N LEU A 416 -19.21 1.16 -1.38
CA LEU A 416 -19.03 1.84 -2.66
C LEU A 416 -20.28 1.69 -3.54
N ASN A 417 -21.45 1.86 -2.94
CA ASN A 417 -22.73 1.77 -3.64
C ASN A 417 -23.39 3.15 -3.83
N PRO A 418 -23.39 3.72 -5.05
CA PRO A 418 -23.99 5.03 -5.28
C PRO A 418 -25.51 5.07 -5.11
N ARG A 419 -26.19 3.92 -4.93
CA ARG A 419 -27.63 3.88 -4.63
C ARG A 419 -27.94 3.99 -3.14
N GLN A 420 -26.93 3.89 -2.28
CA GLN A 420 -27.08 3.96 -0.82
C GLN A 420 -26.10 4.99 -0.27
N PRO A 421 -26.31 6.29 -0.57
CA PRO A 421 -25.42 7.34 -0.08
C PRO A 421 -25.37 7.33 1.44
N SER A 422 -24.16 7.44 1.98
CA SER A 422 -23.94 7.34 3.43
C SER A 422 -24.33 8.61 4.19
N GLY A 423 -24.68 9.68 3.49
CA GLY A 423 -24.98 10.99 4.07
C GLY A 423 -23.72 11.72 4.56
N ARG A 424 -22.53 11.20 4.23
CA ARG A 424 -21.24 11.79 4.59
C ARG A 424 -20.97 13.06 3.80
N ARG A 425 -19.99 13.83 4.28
CA ARG A 425 -19.59 15.09 3.66
C ARG A 425 -19.10 14.88 2.22
N SER A 426 -19.41 15.85 1.35
CA SER A 426 -18.86 15.89 -0.02
C SER A 426 -17.35 16.16 0.01
N PRO A 427 -16.54 15.42 -0.76
CA PRO A 427 -15.11 15.66 -0.91
C PRO A 427 -14.77 17.09 -1.34
N LEU A 428 -15.58 17.69 -2.23
CA LEU A 428 -15.39 19.05 -2.71
C LEU A 428 -15.48 20.09 -1.56
N SER A 429 -16.31 19.83 -0.56
CA SER A 429 -16.39 20.69 0.64
C SER A 429 -15.27 20.43 1.64
N GLY A 430 -14.62 19.27 1.57
CA GLY A 430 -13.52 18.87 2.44
C GLY A 430 -12.15 19.28 1.92
N ILE A 431 -11.99 19.46 0.60
CA ILE A 431 -10.69 19.65 -0.06
C ILE A 431 -9.87 20.82 0.51
N THR A 432 -10.53 21.89 0.95
CA THR A 432 -9.86 23.09 1.49
C THR A 432 -9.11 22.83 2.79
N PHE A 433 -9.39 21.72 3.49
CA PHE A 433 -8.78 21.33 4.76
C PHE A 433 -7.82 20.15 4.61
N LEU A 434 -7.62 19.67 3.39
CA LEU A 434 -6.76 18.53 3.10
C LEU A 434 -5.29 18.84 3.46
N ALA A 435 -4.86 20.09 3.26
CA ALA A 435 -3.53 20.55 3.67
C ALA A 435 -3.32 20.45 5.20
N ASP A 436 -4.33 20.82 6.01
CA ASP A 436 -4.28 20.69 7.47
C ASP A 436 -4.24 19.21 7.89
N TYR A 437 -5.00 18.35 7.22
CA TYR A 437 -4.98 16.92 7.45
C TYR A 437 -3.59 16.31 7.17
N TYR A 438 -2.99 16.62 6.03
CA TYR A 438 -1.64 16.14 5.71
C TYR A 438 -0.59 16.69 6.66
N LEU A 439 -0.66 17.98 7.01
CA LEU A 439 0.23 18.58 7.99
C LEU A 439 0.13 17.89 9.36
N ALA A 440 -1.09 17.65 9.85
CA ALA A 440 -1.30 16.99 11.14
C ALA A 440 -0.72 15.57 11.16
N ASN A 441 -0.93 14.80 10.08
CA ASN A 441 -0.37 13.45 9.97
C ASN A 441 1.17 13.47 9.85
N ALA A 442 1.74 14.40 9.09
CA ALA A 442 3.20 14.57 9.00
C ALA A 442 3.82 14.92 10.37
N LEU A 443 3.20 15.85 11.11
CA LEU A 443 3.61 16.19 12.48
C LEU A 443 3.54 14.97 13.41
N ALA A 444 2.48 14.16 13.31
CA ALA A 444 2.34 12.94 14.08
C ALA A 444 3.42 11.90 13.76
N GLY A 445 3.81 11.79 12.49
CA GLY A 445 4.92 10.96 12.00
C GLY A 445 6.27 11.41 12.55
N TRP A 446 6.51 12.72 12.67
CA TRP A 446 7.69 13.30 13.32
C TRP A 446 7.65 13.30 14.85
N GLY A 447 6.67 12.63 15.46
CA GLY A 447 6.53 12.57 16.92
C GLY A 447 6.03 13.87 17.57
N ARG A 448 5.63 14.88 16.80
CA ARG A 448 5.05 16.14 17.29
C ARG A 448 3.55 15.98 17.59
N LEU A 449 3.25 15.00 18.46
CA LEU A 449 1.89 14.50 18.72
C LEU A 449 0.94 15.59 19.23
N GLN A 450 1.44 16.48 20.09
CA GLN A 450 0.65 17.55 20.67
C GLN A 450 0.17 18.57 19.63
N GLU A 451 0.97 18.82 18.59
CA GLU A 451 0.64 19.76 17.53
C GLU A 451 -0.33 19.13 16.52
N ALA A 452 -0.09 17.86 16.16
CA ALA A 452 -1.02 17.07 15.37
C ALA A 452 -2.41 17.01 16.03
N ALA A 453 -2.47 16.66 17.32
CA ALA A 453 -3.72 16.59 18.08
C ALA A 453 -4.44 17.95 18.11
N ARG A 454 -3.69 19.05 18.22
CA ARG A 454 -4.26 20.40 18.19
C ARG A 454 -4.95 20.67 16.85
N ILE A 455 -4.30 20.40 15.72
CA ILE A 455 -4.90 20.63 14.38
C ILE A 455 -6.18 19.80 14.23
N PHE A 456 -6.16 18.53 14.63
CA PHE A 456 -7.37 17.70 14.61
C PHE A 456 -8.48 18.28 15.50
N ALA A 457 -8.16 18.68 16.73
CA ALA A 457 -9.16 19.17 17.68
C ALA A 457 -9.73 20.56 17.34
N THR A 458 -8.91 21.47 16.79
CA THR A 458 -9.31 22.87 16.57
C THR A 458 -9.69 23.22 15.13
N THR A 459 -9.29 22.39 14.16
CA THR A 459 -9.50 22.67 12.74
C THR A 459 -10.32 21.58 12.07
N LEU A 460 -9.86 20.33 12.11
CA LEU A 460 -10.47 19.24 11.33
C LEU A 460 -11.77 18.71 11.95
N LEU A 461 -11.81 18.47 13.26
CA LEU A 461 -13.01 17.96 13.90
C LEU A 461 -14.15 18.99 13.93
N PRO A 462 -13.92 20.31 14.15
CA PRO A 462 -14.98 21.30 13.99
C PRO A 462 -15.53 21.41 12.57
N LEU A 463 -14.73 21.10 11.56
CA LEU A 463 -15.19 21.03 10.18
C LEU A 463 -16.24 19.94 10.03
N ASP A 464 -15.94 18.72 10.49
CA ASP A 464 -16.77 17.54 10.33
C ASP A 464 -16.88 16.77 11.67
N PRO A 465 -17.74 17.21 12.60
CA PRO A 465 -17.77 16.74 14.00
C PRO A 465 -18.12 15.27 14.19
N GLU A 466 -18.75 14.68 13.17
CA GLU A 466 -19.19 13.28 13.13
C GLU A 466 -18.34 12.46 12.15
N ASN A 467 -17.14 12.95 11.78
CA ASN A 467 -16.24 12.20 10.93
C ASN A 467 -15.52 11.11 11.75
N PRO A 468 -15.78 9.81 11.49
CA PRO A 468 -15.19 8.72 12.27
C PRO A 468 -13.67 8.68 12.11
N THR A 469 -13.13 9.00 10.92
CA THR A 469 -11.68 9.04 10.68
C THR A 469 -11.01 10.13 11.52
N PHE A 470 -11.59 11.33 11.61
CA PHE A 470 -11.04 12.41 12.44
C PHE A 470 -11.13 12.10 13.94
N LEU A 471 -12.26 11.52 14.39
CA LEU A 471 -12.45 11.10 15.76
C LEU A 471 -11.43 10.03 16.17
N SER A 472 -11.29 8.96 15.38
CA SER A 472 -10.36 7.86 15.63
C SER A 472 -8.91 8.32 15.54
N THR A 473 -8.56 9.18 14.59
CA THR A 473 -7.19 9.71 14.48
C THR A 473 -6.81 10.56 15.68
N LEU A 474 -7.70 11.49 16.09
CA LEU A 474 -7.48 12.28 17.29
C LEU A 474 -7.42 11.39 18.54
N ALA A 475 -8.31 10.39 18.66
CA ALA A 475 -8.30 9.45 19.77
C ALA A 475 -6.97 8.70 19.88
N ASN A 476 -6.41 8.24 18.76
CA ASN A 476 -5.09 7.61 18.73
C ASN A 476 -3.97 8.57 19.15
N LEU A 477 -4.03 9.84 18.72
CA LEU A 477 -3.06 10.86 19.14
C LEU A 477 -3.14 11.14 20.65
N GLU A 478 -4.34 11.29 21.21
CA GLU A 478 -4.53 11.49 22.65
C GLU A 478 -4.05 10.27 23.45
N ARG A 479 -4.32 9.05 22.97
CA ARG A 479 -3.80 7.82 23.58
C ARG A 479 -2.26 7.81 23.62
N ARG A 480 -1.60 8.17 22.50
CA ARG A 480 -0.13 8.25 22.43
C ARG A 480 0.45 9.36 23.31
N LEU A 481 -0.34 10.38 23.63
CA LEU A 481 -0.01 11.43 24.61
C LEU A 481 -0.25 11.00 26.07
N GLY A 482 -0.74 9.78 26.32
CA GLY A 482 -1.07 9.28 27.66
C GLY A 482 -2.42 9.78 28.20
N ARG A 483 -3.24 10.41 27.36
CA ARG A 483 -4.57 10.94 27.69
C ARG A 483 -5.65 9.92 27.36
N SER A 484 -5.65 8.84 28.13
CA SER A 484 -6.48 7.67 27.87
C SER A 484 -7.98 7.98 27.93
N ASP A 485 -8.41 8.88 28.81
CA ASP A 485 -9.83 9.24 29.01
C ASP A 485 -10.39 10.05 27.85
N GLU A 486 -9.63 11.01 27.36
CA GLU A 486 -9.94 11.77 26.15
C GLU A 486 -10.00 10.84 24.92
N ALA A 487 -9.01 9.95 24.78
CA ALA A 487 -8.99 8.96 23.69
C ALA A 487 -10.24 8.06 23.71
N PHE A 488 -10.63 7.57 24.88
CA PHE A 488 -11.81 6.72 25.02
C PHE A 488 -13.11 7.45 24.70
N ALA A 489 -13.26 8.70 25.16
CA ALA A 489 -14.43 9.51 24.84
C ALA A 489 -14.56 9.74 23.32
N LEU A 490 -13.45 9.98 22.63
CA LEU A 490 -13.42 10.15 21.18
C LEU A 490 -13.76 8.85 20.43
N TYR A 491 -13.19 7.71 20.82
CA TYR A 491 -13.55 6.43 20.22
C TYR A 491 -14.99 6.03 20.50
N ARG A 492 -15.56 6.37 21.66
CA ARG A 492 -16.99 6.15 21.94
C ARG A 492 -17.89 7.01 21.05
N ARG A 493 -17.47 8.25 20.74
CA ARG A 493 -18.17 9.07 19.74
C ARG A 493 -18.08 8.43 18.35
N ALA A 494 -16.91 7.95 17.96
CA ALA A 494 -16.72 7.27 16.68
C ALA A 494 -17.59 6.00 16.59
N GLN A 495 -17.64 5.19 17.66
CA GLN A 495 -18.51 4.01 17.76
C GLN A 495 -20.00 4.35 17.66
N ALA A 496 -20.44 5.50 18.17
CA ALA A 496 -21.84 5.90 18.06
C ALA A 496 -22.25 6.22 16.61
N ILE A 497 -21.29 6.60 15.76
CA ILE A 497 -21.49 6.87 14.33
C ILE A 497 -21.40 5.58 13.52
N ASP A 498 -20.41 4.75 13.83
CA ASP A 498 -20.18 3.47 13.17
C ASP A 498 -20.03 2.35 14.22
N PRO A 499 -21.15 1.76 14.70
CA PRO A 499 -21.13 0.76 15.76
C PRO A 499 -20.48 -0.56 15.36
N GLU A 500 -20.38 -0.83 14.05
CA GLU A 500 -19.91 -2.09 13.47
C GLU A 500 -18.52 -1.96 12.84
N ASP A 501 -17.78 -0.88 13.11
CA ASP A 501 -16.38 -0.74 12.68
C ASP A 501 -15.44 -1.59 13.59
N PRO A 502 -14.83 -2.67 13.08
CA PRO A 502 -13.95 -3.54 13.86
C PRO A 502 -12.75 -2.79 14.44
N ALA A 503 -12.19 -1.81 13.72
CA ALA A 503 -11.01 -1.08 14.15
C ALA A 503 -11.30 -0.20 15.37
N ILE A 504 -12.49 0.40 15.44
CA ILE A 504 -12.96 1.15 16.61
C ILE A 504 -13.13 0.22 17.81
N LEU A 505 -13.73 -0.96 17.59
CA LEU A 505 -13.93 -1.97 18.64
C LEU A 505 -12.60 -2.47 19.20
N VAL A 506 -11.61 -2.77 18.34
CA VAL A 506 -10.25 -3.16 18.75
C VAL A 506 -9.58 -2.05 19.57
N ALA A 507 -9.66 -0.79 19.12
CA ALA A 507 -9.04 0.33 19.82
C ALA A 507 -9.69 0.58 21.20
N LEU A 508 -11.02 0.47 21.32
CA LEU A 508 -11.72 0.52 22.60
C LEU A 508 -11.34 -0.67 23.49
N GLY A 509 -11.23 -1.87 22.91
CA GLY A 509 -10.79 -3.07 23.63
C GLY A 509 -9.39 -2.90 24.23
N GLN A 510 -8.47 -2.31 23.47
CA GLN A 510 -7.13 -1.98 23.96
C GLN A 510 -7.18 -1.01 25.13
N LEU A 511 -7.97 0.06 25.02
CA LEU A 511 -8.11 1.06 26.06
C LEU A 511 -8.76 0.50 27.34
N GLU A 512 -9.74 -0.39 27.23
CA GLU A 512 -10.35 -1.05 28.40
C GLU A 512 -9.36 -2.03 29.07
N ARG A 513 -8.54 -2.73 28.28
CA ARG A 513 -7.46 -3.58 28.82
C ARG A 513 -6.46 -2.73 29.61
N ASP A 514 -6.01 -1.62 29.04
CA ASP A 514 -5.04 -0.73 29.67
C ASP A 514 -5.60 -0.04 30.93
N ARG A 515 -6.93 0.10 31.04
CA ARG A 515 -7.65 0.54 32.26
C ARG A 515 -7.85 -0.56 33.32
N GLY A 516 -7.37 -1.77 33.07
CA GLY A 516 -7.57 -2.90 33.98
C GLY A 516 -8.99 -3.45 33.97
N ARG A 517 -9.72 -3.34 32.84
CA ARG A 517 -11.05 -3.92 32.64
C ARG A 517 -11.02 -5.03 31.58
N PRO A 518 -10.35 -6.17 31.85
CA PRO A 518 -10.10 -7.21 30.84
C PRO A 518 -11.38 -7.86 30.30
N GLU A 519 -12.45 -7.97 31.08
CA GLU A 519 -13.72 -8.53 30.60
C GLU A 519 -14.45 -7.59 29.63
N ALA A 520 -14.40 -6.27 29.88
CA ALA A 520 -14.94 -5.29 28.94
C ALA A 520 -14.12 -5.26 27.63
N ALA A 521 -12.80 -5.35 27.76
CA ALA A 521 -11.90 -5.47 26.61
C ALA A 521 -12.21 -6.70 25.77
N ARG A 522 -12.39 -7.86 26.43
CA ARG A 522 -12.75 -9.11 25.77
C ARG A 522 -14.03 -9.00 24.96
N GLY A 523 -15.12 -8.48 25.54
CA GLY A 523 -16.39 -8.36 24.83
C GLY A 523 -16.33 -7.47 23.58
N LEU A 524 -15.54 -6.39 23.63
CA LEU A 524 -15.30 -5.53 22.46
C LEU A 524 -14.49 -6.25 21.37
N LEU A 525 -13.46 -7.00 21.75
CA LEU A 525 -12.62 -7.74 20.81
C LEU A 525 -13.33 -8.95 20.21
N GLU A 526 -14.22 -9.61 20.95
CA GLU A 526 -15.10 -10.68 20.43
C GLU A 526 -16.05 -10.11 19.37
N ALA A 527 -16.71 -8.97 19.63
CA ALA A 527 -17.54 -8.29 18.65
C ALA A 527 -16.74 -7.86 17.40
N ALA A 528 -15.52 -7.34 17.59
CA ALA A 528 -14.63 -7.01 16.47
C ALA A 528 -14.30 -8.23 15.61
N ARG A 529 -14.03 -9.38 16.25
CA ARG A 529 -13.72 -10.64 15.57
C ARG A 529 -14.93 -11.25 14.86
N GLU A 530 -16.14 -11.06 15.37
CA GLU A 530 -17.36 -11.49 14.67
C GLU A 530 -17.56 -10.73 13.35
N LEU A 531 -17.23 -9.45 13.35
CA LEU A 531 -17.34 -8.56 12.18
C LEU A 531 -16.17 -8.75 11.19
N ALA A 532 -14.95 -8.93 11.71
CA ALA A 532 -13.74 -9.18 10.93
C ALA A 532 -12.98 -10.39 11.52
N PRO A 533 -13.32 -11.62 11.11
CA PRO A 533 -12.67 -12.84 11.60
C PRO A 533 -11.16 -12.89 11.36
N ASP A 534 -10.71 -12.14 10.36
CA ASP A 534 -9.34 -12.13 9.83
C ASP A 534 -8.51 -10.96 10.42
N ASP A 535 -9.05 -10.17 11.36
CA ASP A 535 -8.31 -9.11 12.04
C ASP A 535 -7.29 -9.71 13.03
N LEU A 536 -6.03 -9.78 12.59
CA LEU A 536 -4.91 -10.29 13.38
C LEU A 536 -4.78 -9.60 14.75
N THR A 537 -5.03 -8.29 14.83
CA THR A 537 -4.86 -7.52 16.07
C THR A 537 -5.92 -7.93 17.09
N ALA A 538 -7.17 -8.05 16.66
CA ALA A 538 -8.27 -8.51 17.51
C ALA A 538 -8.00 -9.91 18.08
N VAL A 539 -7.58 -10.84 17.21
CA VAL A 539 -7.32 -12.24 17.58
C VAL A 539 -6.14 -12.36 18.54
N VAL A 540 -5.02 -11.66 18.28
CA VAL A 540 -3.85 -11.65 19.17
C VAL A 540 -4.19 -11.05 20.53
N MET A 541 -4.93 -9.94 20.57
CA MET A 541 -5.33 -9.32 21.83
C MET A 541 -6.26 -10.21 22.66
N LEU A 542 -7.17 -10.96 22.02
CA LEU A 542 -7.97 -11.98 22.69
C LEU A 542 -7.08 -13.10 23.25
N ALA A 543 -6.10 -13.56 22.48
CA ALA A 543 -5.15 -14.59 22.91
C ALA A 543 -4.37 -14.13 24.15
N ASP A 544 -3.85 -12.91 24.15
CA ASP A 544 -3.14 -12.31 25.27
C ASP A 544 -4.04 -12.19 26.52
N LEU A 545 -5.30 -11.78 26.36
CA LEU A 545 -6.27 -11.73 27.46
C LEU A 545 -6.59 -13.12 28.02
N ALA A 546 -6.71 -14.13 27.15
CA ALA A 546 -6.92 -15.52 27.58
C ALA A 546 -5.70 -16.05 28.35
N ALA A 547 -4.49 -15.81 27.85
CA ALA A 547 -3.23 -16.19 28.48
C ALA A 547 -3.08 -15.52 29.86
N ALA A 548 -3.31 -14.21 29.96
CA ALA A 548 -3.27 -13.46 31.22
C ALA A 548 -4.31 -13.94 32.25
N ALA A 549 -5.48 -14.39 31.79
CA ALA A 549 -6.51 -15.01 32.63
C ALA A 549 -6.21 -16.48 32.99
N GLY A 550 -5.10 -17.04 32.53
CA GLY A 550 -4.70 -18.42 32.78
C GLY A 550 -5.48 -19.45 31.95
N ARG A 551 -6.29 -19.03 30.97
CA ARG A 551 -7.10 -19.89 30.10
C ARG A 551 -6.25 -20.49 28.97
N THR A 552 -5.34 -21.39 29.32
CA THR A 552 -4.30 -21.94 28.43
C THR A 552 -4.85 -22.50 27.12
N ALA A 553 -5.89 -23.33 27.20
CA ALA A 553 -6.44 -24.01 26.03
C ALA A 553 -7.04 -23.00 25.04
N GLU A 554 -7.73 -21.98 25.55
CA GLU A 554 -8.30 -20.92 24.73
C GLU A 554 -7.21 -20.06 24.08
N ALA A 555 -6.18 -19.69 24.84
CA ALA A 555 -5.05 -18.90 24.32
C ALA A 555 -4.32 -19.62 23.18
N ILE A 556 -4.10 -20.94 23.30
CA ILE A 556 -3.49 -21.76 22.25
C ILE A 556 -4.33 -21.72 20.97
N GLU A 557 -5.64 -21.92 21.05
CA GLU A 557 -6.53 -21.89 19.89
C GLU A 557 -6.54 -20.50 19.22
N LEU A 558 -6.55 -19.43 20.01
CA LEU A 558 -6.49 -18.06 19.50
C LEU A 558 -5.16 -17.72 18.83
N TYR A 559 -4.02 -18.11 19.42
CA TYR A 559 -2.72 -17.90 18.77
C TYR A 559 -2.59 -18.72 17.48
N ARG A 560 -3.11 -19.96 17.44
CA ARG A 560 -3.17 -20.75 16.19
C ARG A 560 -4.03 -20.06 15.13
N ALA A 561 -5.17 -19.50 15.51
CA ALA A 561 -6.00 -18.72 14.60
C ALA A 561 -5.26 -17.47 14.08
N ALA A 562 -4.51 -16.77 14.94
CA ALA A 562 -3.67 -15.66 14.52
C ALA A 562 -2.58 -16.10 13.51
N LEU A 563 -1.96 -17.26 13.72
CA LEU A 563 -0.95 -17.82 12.82
C LEU A 563 -1.52 -18.37 11.52
N ALA A 564 -2.81 -18.70 11.48
CA ALA A 564 -3.50 -19.01 10.23
C ALA A 564 -3.69 -17.75 9.36
N ILE A 565 -3.78 -16.57 9.98
CA ILE A 565 -3.84 -15.26 9.30
C ILE A 565 -2.44 -14.81 8.86
N ASP A 566 -1.46 -14.83 9.79
CA ASP A 566 -0.05 -14.53 9.52
C ASP A 566 0.85 -15.55 10.22
N GLY A 567 1.33 -16.54 9.45
CA GLY A 567 2.18 -17.62 9.95
C GLY A 567 3.57 -17.17 10.41
N SER A 568 3.96 -15.93 10.16
CA SER A 568 5.23 -15.35 10.58
C SER A 568 5.10 -14.38 11.76
N HIS A 569 3.89 -14.20 12.30
CA HIS A 569 3.64 -13.23 13.35
C HIS A 569 4.37 -13.58 14.65
N VAL A 570 5.43 -12.84 14.94
CA VAL A 570 6.40 -13.14 16.01
C VAL A 570 5.74 -13.20 17.39
N ASP A 571 4.86 -12.25 17.72
CA ASP A 571 4.21 -12.23 19.03
C ASP A 571 3.27 -13.43 19.21
N SER A 572 2.61 -13.90 18.15
CA SER A 572 1.77 -15.10 18.19
C SER A 572 2.60 -16.37 18.34
N LEU A 573 3.71 -16.50 17.60
CA LEU A 573 4.64 -17.63 17.75
C LEU A 573 5.20 -17.72 19.17
N LEU A 574 5.54 -16.57 19.77
CA LEU A 574 6.01 -16.49 21.15
C LEU A 574 4.92 -16.84 22.16
N GLY A 575 3.73 -16.24 22.02
CA GLY A 575 2.60 -16.51 22.90
C GLY A 575 2.18 -17.99 22.86
N LEU A 576 2.06 -18.55 21.66
CA LEU A 576 1.76 -19.96 21.46
C LEU A 576 2.82 -20.87 22.08
N GLY A 577 4.10 -20.60 21.81
CA GLY A 577 5.21 -21.37 22.38
C GLY A 577 5.21 -21.37 23.91
N VAL A 578 4.93 -20.23 24.53
CA VAL A 578 4.84 -20.11 26.01
C VAL A 578 3.64 -20.88 26.56
N GLU A 579 2.47 -20.76 25.96
CA GLU A 579 1.26 -21.46 26.42
C GLU A 579 1.34 -22.98 26.19
N LEU A 580 1.91 -23.42 25.07
CA LEU A 580 2.21 -24.83 24.81
C LEU A 580 3.17 -25.40 25.87
N ALA A 581 4.24 -24.67 26.19
CA ALA A 581 5.17 -25.07 27.25
C ALA A 581 4.47 -25.17 28.62
N ARG A 582 3.56 -24.23 28.92
CA ARG A 582 2.75 -24.24 30.15
C ARG A 582 1.78 -25.42 30.22
N SER A 583 1.25 -25.86 29.07
CA SER A 583 0.36 -27.02 28.95
C SER A 583 1.07 -28.38 28.90
N GLY A 584 2.42 -28.40 28.91
CA GLY A 584 3.23 -29.62 28.87
C GLY A 584 3.57 -30.12 27.46
N GLN A 585 3.24 -29.36 26.41
CA GLN A 585 3.47 -29.72 25.00
C GLN A 585 4.86 -29.24 24.54
N ALA A 586 5.92 -29.76 25.16
CA ALA A 586 7.28 -29.21 25.06
C ALA A 586 7.92 -29.30 23.66
N GLU A 587 7.60 -30.31 22.85
CA GLU A 587 8.14 -30.43 21.49
C GLU A 587 7.50 -29.42 20.53
N GLU A 588 6.18 -29.26 20.60
CA GLU A 588 5.46 -28.27 19.79
C GLU A 588 5.88 -26.86 20.18
N ALA A 589 5.96 -26.58 21.50
CA ALA A 589 6.48 -25.31 22.01
C ALA A 589 7.87 -24.97 21.45
N ARG A 590 8.75 -25.97 21.28
CA ARG A 590 10.08 -25.77 20.71
C ARG A 590 10.02 -25.41 19.23
N GLY A 591 9.13 -26.04 18.47
CA GLY A 591 8.89 -25.73 17.07
C GLY A 591 8.50 -24.25 16.88
N GLU A 592 7.50 -23.80 17.64
CA GLU A 592 6.99 -22.43 17.56
C GLU A 592 8.02 -21.38 18.01
N LEU A 593 8.73 -21.63 19.11
CA LEU A 593 9.79 -20.71 19.57
C LEU A 593 10.97 -20.65 18.60
N LYS A 594 11.31 -21.75 17.92
CA LYS A 594 12.32 -21.72 16.84
C LYS A 594 11.83 -20.92 15.63
N ALA A 595 10.58 -21.10 15.21
CA ALA A 595 9.98 -20.28 14.17
C ALA A 595 10.00 -18.79 14.55
N ALA A 596 9.70 -18.44 15.81
CA ALA A 596 9.80 -17.06 16.30
C ALA A 596 11.22 -16.49 16.18
N THR A 597 12.26 -17.28 16.51
CA THR A 597 13.66 -16.85 16.33
C THR A 597 14.08 -16.77 14.87
N ALA A 598 13.45 -17.51 13.96
CA ALA A 598 13.71 -17.40 12.53
C ALA A 598 13.03 -16.17 11.92
N ALA A 599 11.79 -15.88 12.32
CA ALA A 599 11.05 -14.69 11.91
C ALA A 599 11.64 -13.39 12.47
N ALA A 600 12.17 -13.42 13.70
CA ALA A 600 12.88 -12.29 14.32
C ALA A 600 14.26 -12.71 14.89
N PRO A 601 15.29 -12.83 14.04
CA PRO A 601 16.63 -13.30 14.45
C PRO A 601 17.30 -12.47 15.54
N PHE A 602 16.91 -11.20 15.67
CA PHE A 602 17.46 -10.24 16.62
C PHE A 602 16.59 -10.02 17.86
N SER A 603 15.47 -10.74 18.02
CA SER A 603 14.55 -10.56 19.15
C SER A 603 15.12 -11.16 20.45
N PRO A 604 15.49 -10.34 21.46
CA PRO A 604 16.01 -10.86 22.72
C PRO A 604 14.98 -11.74 23.44
N ARG A 605 13.71 -11.33 23.40
CA ARG A 605 12.58 -12.03 24.02
C ARG A 605 12.37 -13.43 23.42
N ALA A 606 12.54 -13.57 22.10
CA ALA A 606 12.39 -14.85 21.43
C ALA A 606 13.47 -15.86 21.86
N HIS A 607 14.73 -15.40 21.85
CA HIS A 607 15.86 -16.23 22.31
C HIS A 607 15.76 -16.55 23.80
N TYR A 608 15.30 -15.61 24.62
CA TYR A 608 15.06 -15.84 26.05
C TYR A 608 14.01 -16.93 26.31
N ASN A 609 12.85 -16.86 25.66
CA ASN A 609 11.79 -17.85 25.85
C ASN A 609 12.20 -19.25 25.35
N LEU A 610 12.94 -19.33 24.24
CA LEU A 610 13.55 -20.58 23.79
C LEU A 610 14.52 -21.13 24.85
N GLY A 611 15.42 -20.28 25.36
CA GLY A 611 16.36 -20.68 26.41
C GLY A 611 15.69 -21.22 27.68
N LEU A 612 14.59 -20.60 28.12
CA LEU A 612 13.80 -21.10 29.25
C LEU A 612 13.22 -22.49 28.99
N LEU A 613 12.69 -22.74 27.79
CA LEU A 613 12.14 -24.03 27.42
C LEU A 613 13.24 -25.11 27.38
N GLU A 614 14.39 -24.79 26.78
CA GLU A 614 15.53 -25.69 26.69
C GLU A 614 16.08 -26.05 28.07
N LEU A 615 16.21 -25.06 28.96
CA LEU A 615 16.67 -25.28 30.34
C LEU A 615 15.73 -26.22 31.11
N ARG A 616 14.41 -25.98 31.03
CA ARG A 616 13.41 -26.87 31.67
C ARG A 616 13.42 -28.30 31.14
N ALA A 617 13.89 -28.48 29.91
CA ALA A 617 14.02 -29.79 29.29
C ALA A 617 15.37 -30.48 29.58
N GLY A 618 16.24 -29.87 30.41
CA GLY A 618 17.57 -30.38 30.73
C GLY A 618 18.58 -30.26 29.58
N ARG A 619 18.30 -29.41 28.58
CA ARG A 619 19.16 -29.14 27.42
C ARG A 619 19.96 -27.87 27.67
N ALA A 620 20.89 -27.97 28.62
CA ALA A 620 21.60 -26.83 29.17
C ALA A 620 22.55 -26.15 28.15
N GLU A 621 23.12 -26.89 27.19
CA GLU A 621 23.95 -26.31 26.12
C GLU A 621 23.12 -25.41 25.20
N GLU A 622 21.98 -25.89 24.73
CA GLU A 622 21.06 -25.14 23.89
C GLU A 622 20.46 -23.94 24.63
N ALA A 623 20.14 -24.11 25.91
CA ALA A 623 19.68 -23.03 26.78
C ALA A 623 20.73 -21.92 26.90
N ALA A 624 21.99 -22.27 27.20
CA ALA A 624 23.09 -21.31 27.29
C ALA A 624 23.31 -20.56 25.96
N ALA A 625 23.25 -21.27 24.82
CA ALA A 625 23.36 -20.66 23.49
C ALA A 625 22.20 -19.69 23.18
N ALA A 626 20.97 -20.02 23.60
CA ALA A 626 19.81 -19.16 23.43
C ALA A 626 19.88 -17.91 24.33
N PHE A 627 20.16 -18.06 25.62
CA PHE A 627 20.34 -16.91 26.52
C PHE A 627 21.52 -16.01 26.11
N GLY A 628 22.62 -16.60 25.64
CA GLY A 628 23.75 -15.85 25.09
C GLY A 628 23.37 -15.00 23.88
N ARG A 629 22.51 -15.52 22.98
CA ARG A 629 21.95 -14.73 21.88
C ARG A 629 21.04 -13.60 22.35
N ALA A 630 20.17 -13.84 23.35
CA ALA A 630 19.35 -12.78 23.94
C ALA A 630 20.21 -11.64 24.50
N LEU A 631 21.26 -11.98 25.25
CA LEU A 631 22.19 -11.02 25.87
C LEU A 631 23.11 -10.31 24.87
N ARG A 632 23.31 -10.89 23.67
CA ARG A 632 24.05 -10.23 22.59
C ARG A 632 23.27 -9.06 22.01
N TYR A 633 21.93 -9.16 21.96
CA TYR A 633 21.07 -8.16 21.37
C TYR A 633 20.56 -7.14 22.38
N GLU A 634 20.38 -7.54 23.64
CA GLU A 634 19.98 -6.64 24.72
C GLU A 634 20.80 -6.91 25.99
N ARG A 635 21.57 -5.89 26.42
CA ARG A 635 22.28 -5.89 27.69
C ARG A 635 22.16 -4.51 28.35
N PRO A 636 21.80 -4.42 29.64
CA PRO A 636 21.50 -5.52 30.56
C PRO A 636 20.12 -6.15 30.30
N TYR A 637 20.05 -7.49 30.33
CA TYR A 637 18.78 -8.24 30.34
C TYR A 637 18.78 -9.21 31.53
N PRO A 638 18.34 -8.76 32.72
CA PRO A 638 18.53 -9.50 33.97
C PRO A 638 18.00 -10.93 33.97
N ALA A 639 16.82 -11.15 33.40
CA ALA A 639 16.21 -12.48 33.32
C ALA A 639 17.05 -13.44 32.45
N ALA A 640 17.58 -12.97 31.32
CA ALA A 640 18.44 -13.77 30.46
C ALA A 640 19.81 -14.07 31.09
N SER A 641 20.39 -13.12 31.85
CA SER A 641 21.62 -13.35 32.62
C SER A 641 21.44 -14.40 33.72
N LEU A 642 20.33 -14.36 34.47
CA LEU A 642 20.01 -15.40 35.45
C LEU A 642 19.78 -16.77 34.79
N GLY A 643 19.11 -16.79 33.63
CA GLY A 643 18.93 -18.00 32.83
C GLY A 643 20.24 -18.59 32.32
N LEU A 644 21.14 -17.75 31.78
CA LEU A 644 22.46 -18.16 31.31
C LEU A 644 23.32 -18.70 32.45
N ALA A 645 23.33 -18.03 33.60
CA ALA A 645 24.04 -18.50 34.78
C ALA A 645 23.51 -19.88 35.23
N SER A 646 22.19 -20.06 35.27
CA SER A 646 21.57 -21.34 35.63
C SER A 646 21.94 -22.46 34.65
N ALA A 647 21.89 -22.19 33.35
CA ALA A 647 22.32 -23.15 32.32
C ALA A 647 23.80 -23.54 32.46
N ARG A 648 24.68 -22.57 32.75
CA ARG A 648 26.11 -22.83 32.99
C ARG A 648 26.36 -23.67 34.25
N ILE A 649 25.58 -23.46 35.30
CA ILE A 649 25.65 -24.28 36.52
C ILE A 649 25.29 -25.74 36.21
N GLU A 650 24.24 -25.99 35.41
CA GLU A 650 23.87 -27.35 34.99
C GLU A 650 24.95 -28.01 34.11
N LEU A 651 25.68 -27.23 33.32
CA LEU A 651 26.84 -27.70 32.53
C LEU A 651 28.11 -27.91 33.37
N GLY A 652 28.12 -27.48 34.64
CA GLY A 652 29.30 -27.51 35.51
C GLY A 652 30.32 -26.39 35.22
N ASP A 653 29.98 -25.41 34.38
CA ASP A 653 30.83 -24.25 34.08
C ASP A 653 30.64 -23.14 35.14
N LEU A 654 31.08 -23.45 36.36
CA LEU A 654 30.83 -22.63 37.55
C LEU A 654 31.54 -21.26 37.47
N ASP A 655 32.72 -21.21 36.85
CA ASP A 655 33.48 -19.96 36.68
C ASP A 655 32.76 -19.00 35.74
N ALA A 656 32.28 -19.48 34.59
CA ALA A 656 31.52 -18.64 33.67
C ALA A 656 30.14 -18.27 34.25
N ALA A 657 29.52 -19.12 35.08
CA ALA A 657 28.29 -18.79 35.80
C ALA A 657 28.53 -17.64 36.79
N ARG A 658 29.62 -17.70 37.57
CA ARG A 658 30.03 -16.65 38.51
C ARG A 658 30.27 -15.32 37.81
N GLU A 659 31.02 -15.34 36.70
CA GLU A 659 31.33 -14.13 35.93
C GLU A 659 30.04 -13.43 35.43
N GLU A 660 29.06 -14.19 34.95
CA GLU A 660 27.79 -13.61 34.49
C GLU A 660 26.95 -13.04 35.64
N LEU A 661 26.93 -13.70 36.80
CA LEU A 661 26.21 -13.22 37.98
C LEU A 661 26.85 -11.97 38.58
N GLU A 662 28.18 -11.91 38.68
CA GLU A 662 28.91 -10.72 39.16
C GLU A 662 28.67 -9.52 38.23
N ARG A 663 28.72 -9.77 36.91
CA ARG A 663 28.39 -8.77 35.90
C ARG A 663 26.94 -8.28 36.04
N LEU A 664 25.99 -9.20 36.24
CA LEU A 664 24.60 -8.83 36.47
C LEU A 664 24.44 -7.94 37.71
N VAL A 665 25.14 -8.22 38.82
CA VAL A 665 25.13 -7.39 40.03
C VAL A 665 25.67 -5.98 39.76
N ALA A 666 26.67 -5.86 38.88
CA ALA A 666 27.26 -4.57 38.52
C ALA A 666 26.38 -3.74 37.56
N GLU A 667 25.69 -4.40 36.62
CA GLU A 667 24.98 -3.75 35.51
C GLU A 667 23.48 -3.53 35.78
N ALA A 668 22.83 -4.40 36.56
CA ALA A 668 21.38 -4.38 36.74
C ALA A 668 20.91 -3.28 37.71
N ARG A 669 19.82 -2.62 37.31
CA ARG A 669 19.10 -1.64 38.15
C ARG A 669 17.89 -2.22 38.87
N GLN A 670 17.55 -3.49 38.61
CA GLN A 670 16.40 -4.17 39.21
C GLN A 670 16.82 -4.85 40.53
N PRO A 671 16.33 -4.39 41.70
CA PRO A 671 16.79 -4.91 42.99
C PRO A 671 16.56 -6.41 43.18
N GLU A 672 15.43 -6.93 42.68
CA GLU A 672 15.07 -8.34 42.79
C GLU A 672 16.03 -9.25 42.03
N ALA A 673 16.41 -8.86 40.81
CA ALA A 673 17.36 -9.63 40.00
C ALA A 673 18.77 -9.61 40.62
N VAL A 674 19.19 -8.48 41.20
CA VAL A 674 20.47 -8.36 41.91
C VAL A 674 20.48 -9.25 43.15
N GLU A 675 19.39 -9.28 43.91
CA GLU A 675 19.24 -10.14 45.09
C GLU A 675 19.27 -11.62 44.69
N GLN A 676 18.56 -12.01 43.63
CA GLN A 676 18.58 -13.37 43.12
C GLN A 676 19.99 -13.78 42.64
N ALA A 677 20.72 -12.88 41.98
CA ALA A 677 22.08 -13.13 41.55
C ALA A 677 23.04 -13.35 42.73
N ARG A 678 22.93 -12.54 43.78
CA ARG A 678 23.74 -12.69 45.01
C ARG A 678 23.48 -14.02 45.72
N ARG A 679 22.23 -14.48 45.75
CA ARG A 679 21.89 -15.79 46.30
C ARG A 679 22.53 -16.94 45.52
N LEU A 680 22.50 -16.87 44.19
CA LEU A 680 23.15 -17.85 43.34
C LEU A 680 24.67 -17.85 43.52
N LEU A 681 25.30 -16.67 43.64
CA LEU A 681 26.74 -16.55 43.94
C LEU A 681 27.11 -17.20 45.27
N ALA A 682 26.35 -16.93 46.34
CA ALA A 682 26.60 -17.53 47.65
C ALA A 682 26.46 -19.07 47.62
N ASN A 683 25.52 -19.59 46.84
CA ASN A 683 25.37 -21.03 46.65
C ASN A 683 26.58 -21.65 45.93
N LEU A 684 27.16 -20.96 44.94
CA LEU A 684 28.37 -21.42 44.25
C LEU A 684 29.59 -21.42 45.17
N ASP A 685 29.71 -20.41 46.05
CA ASP A 685 30.78 -20.33 47.05
C ASP A 685 30.72 -21.49 48.06
N SER A 686 29.53 -21.82 48.56
CA SER A 686 29.33 -22.90 49.52
C SER A 686 29.50 -24.32 48.94
N ALA A 687 29.33 -24.50 47.63
CA ALA A 687 29.58 -25.77 46.94
C ALA A 687 31.07 -26.04 46.66
N SER A 688 31.93 -25.03 46.83
CA SER A 688 33.37 -25.07 46.52
C SER A 688 34.23 -25.53 47.71
N ASP A 689 33.66 -25.63 48.91
CA ASP A 689 34.36 -26.10 50.12
C ASP A 689 34.29 -27.63 50.25
N PRO A 690 35.41 -28.37 50.31
CA PRO A 690 35.39 -29.80 50.58
C PRO A 690 34.92 -30.05 52.03
N PRO A 691 34.19 -31.15 52.31
CA PRO A 691 33.78 -31.46 53.68
C PRO A 691 35.02 -31.64 54.56
N ALA A 692 35.10 -30.86 55.64
CA ALA A 692 36.16 -30.98 56.64
C ALA A 692 36.23 -32.43 57.15
N VAL A 693 37.38 -33.07 56.94
CA VAL A 693 37.70 -34.38 57.52
C VAL A 693 37.64 -34.26 59.05
N PRO A 694 36.83 -35.07 59.76
CA PRO A 694 36.85 -35.05 61.22
C PRO A 694 38.19 -35.62 61.70
N SER A 695 38.95 -34.85 62.46
CA SER A 695 40.13 -35.36 63.15
C SER A 695 39.69 -36.45 64.13
N ARG A 696 40.11 -37.69 63.86
CA ARG A 696 40.00 -38.78 64.83
C ARG A 696 40.84 -38.43 66.06
N GLY A 697 40.18 -38.45 67.21
CA GLY A 697 40.83 -38.36 68.52
C GLY A 697 41.86 -39.46 68.70
N GLY A 698 43.01 -39.07 69.26
CA GLY A 698 43.95 -40.01 69.87
C GLY A 698 43.47 -40.33 71.28
N GLU A 699 43.15 -41.60 71.51
CA GLU A 699 43.14 -42.22 72.84
C GLU A 699 44.55 -42.75 73.16
N GLU A 700 44.83 -42.79 74.47
CA GLU A 700 46.10 -43.07 75.14
C GLU A 700 46.55 -44.55 75.11
N GLU A 701 47.89 -44.70 75.13
CA GLU A 701 48.74 -45.73 75.83
C GLU A 701 48.70 -47.23 75.43
N PRO A 702 49.79 -48.01 75.71
CA PRO A 702 50.92 -47.75 76.62
C PRO A 702 52.31 -47.58 75.99
#